data_AF-A0A6J1R1Z1-F1
#
_entry.id   AF-A0A6J1R1Z1-F1
#
_cell.length_a   1.000
_cell.length_b   1.000
_cell.length_c   1.000
_cell.angle_alpha   90.00
_cell.angle_beta   90.00
_cell.angle_gamma   90.00
#
_symmetry.space_group_name_H-M   'P 1'
#
loop_
_entity.id
_entity.type
_entity.pdbx_description
1 polymer ?
#
loop_
_entity_poly.entity_id
_entity_poly.type
_entity_poly.pdbx_seq_one_letter_code
_entity_poly.pdbx_strand_id
1 'polypeptide(L)'
;MTLALSRVDYTTVGVTSRGTTIIFPPNEATRQPQKFAVADHDGVLHIYGMKRGELQLSFKSLPGPKIQRIVLGGSIGMVKDKIFIAYGSSVKGFTRKGKLFLEFDTSLIDPISAMYVLGPDLAACARDLYHRYRDCKDADSYLTGETLHDVVLLPGDGNVMYAILACADCAVRVLHGTSSPTVLRLPSAPTVLSIYREGEIYSRDRVLVGTADGRVGLLILQGNKTLRVTWLLTSTGSEITSLDTHQLQDGIDILIGRQDGGVEVYTFPDEDVSSTLRYHYNAGESISTVVGGIIGVANYPEVLVTTYSGRVFGLTTSPPGLLEAGQSDVGLARLKLEIQQLQEKLNEEKESSNFMPDPLAPLILAVNHKMVLHKEDASYCLSVELDASIDNILIQSDTPVDLLETESNSAVVSLSACDPREGNFVLATYRCQINTNRLEMRLRSIEGQAGTLQIYVTSQIQPKRCRKISVPIYALSLHVRQHDDDDTASSGPFNELKLNGNFTIAEMHAWLSLALPDVPERPHIHEGEAVLVYISSFIGTVLKCKYKKGSALFLGENISTIIILRDILTKEATKRKMKLDVFCEVAEGSVSRVLELILPRLNAAYDLIQKIKILDALGEWELQSNPRENLCSEYQELLEKETEIRSLMAKDTEILNRLHAIITDLYVDWERAKRSRRISSIEATAKLKDALESRDLATILQIFIGKADVSVPTLIPAAI
;
A
#
# COMPACT_ATOMS: atom_id res chain seq x y z
N MET A 1 -21.17 -12.74 19.60
CA MET A 1 -22.55 -12.47 19.11
C MET A 1 -22.43 -11.69 17.81
N THR A 2 -23.21 -12.02 16.79
CA THR A 2 -23.23 -11.30 15.51
C THR A 2 -23.84 -9.91 15.70
N LEU A 3 -23.15 -8.87 15.25
CA LEU A 3 -23.65 -7.50 15.29
C LEU A 3 -24.40 -7.22 13.99
N ALA A 4 -25.62 -6.68 14.06
CA ALA A 4 -26.38 -6.28 12.89
C ALA A 4 -26.41 -4.75 12.79
N LEU A 5 -25.81 -4.21 11.73
CA LEU A 5 -25.85 -2.78 11.42
C LEU A 5 -26.58 -2.53 10.11
N SER A 6 -27.42 -1.49 10.10
CA SER A 6 -28.19 -1.05 8.94
C SER A 6 -27.56 0.20 8.33
N ARG A 7 -27.43 0.26 7.01
CA ARG A 7 -26.89 1.44 6.31
C ARG A 7 -27.94 2.56 6.25
N VAL A 8 -27.52 3.77 6.56
CA VAL A 8 -28.28 5.02 6.40
C VAL A 8 -27.40 6.03 5.68
N ASP A 9 -27.81 6.47 4.49
CA ASP A 9 -27.09 7.50 3.74
C ASP A 9 -27.42 8.91 4.24
N TYR A 10 -26.39 9.71 4.50
CA TYR A 10 -26.54 11.06 5.05
C TYR A 10 -26.35 12.13 3.98
N THR A 11 -25.18 12.17 3.35
CA THR A 11 -24.83 13.21 2.39
C THR A 11 -23.66 12.80 1.50
N THR A 12 -23.33 13.64 0.52
CA THR A 12 -22.15 13.50 -0.32
C THR A 12 -21.46 14.86 -0.38
N VAL A 13 -20.15 14.87 -0.15
CA VAL A 13 -19.26 16.05 -0.28
C VAL A 13 -18.27 15.81 -1.43
N GLY A 14 -17.33 16.73 -1.66
CA GLY A 14 -16.23 16.49 -2.59
C GLY A 14 -15.27 15.39 -2.13
N VAL A 15 -14.24 15.12 -2.92
CA VAL A 15 -13.23 14.10 -2.63
C VAL A 15 -12.61 14.31 -1.25
N THR A 16 -12.45 13.24 -0.46
CA THR A 16 -11.94 13.34 0.91
C THR A 16 -10.55 12.73 1.07
N SER A 17 -9.79 13.28 2.02
CA SER A 17 -8.50 12.72 2.47
C SER A 17 -8.70 11.86 3.72
N ARG A 18 -7.70 11.08 4.11
CA ARG A 18 -7.80 10.22 5.30
C ARG A 18 -7.98 11.06 6.58
N GLY A 19 -8.94 10.66 7.42
CA GLY A 19 -9.33 11.39 8.62
C GLY A 19 -9.67 12.86 8.37
N THR A 20 -10.55 13.10 7.40
CA THR A 20 -11.20 14.42 7.20
C THR A 20 -12.65 14.43 7.71
N THR A 21 -13.04 13.47 8.54
CA THR A 21 -14.33 13.43 9.24
C THR A 21 -14.15 13.35 10.76
N ILE A 22 -14.91 14.14 11.51
CA ILE A 22 -14.94 14.14 12.98
C ILE A 22 -16.36 14.22 13.50
N ILE A 23 -16.62 13.59 14.64
CA ILE A 23 -17.88 13.70 15.39
C ILE A 23 -17.64 14.62 16.59
N PHE A 24 -18.51 15.61 16.80
CA PHE A 24 -18.43 16.45 17.99
C PHE A 24 -18.89 15.71 19.24
N PRO A 25 -18.32 16.00 20.41
CA PRO A 25 -18.74 15.41 21.67
C PRO A 25 -20.25 15.57 21.92
N PRO A 26 -20.88 14.56 22.55
CA PRO A 26 -22.30 14.56 22.82
C PRO A 26 -22.67 15.71 23.77
N ASN A 27 -23.89 16.22 23.62
CA ASN A 27 -24.42 17.16 24.59
C ASN A 27 -25.19 16.38 25.65
N GLU A 28 -24.53 16.11 26.78
CA GLU A 28 -25.08 15.30 27.89
C GLU A 28 -26.42 15.83 28.41
N ALA A 29 -26.60 17.16 28.38
CA ALA A 29 -27.83 17.80 28.84
C ALA A 29 -29.05 17.50 27.97
N THR A 30 -28.86 17.24 26.66
CA THR A 30 -29.97 17.13 25.71
C THR A 30 -30.15 15.73 25.13
N ARG A 31 -29.17 14.82 25.31
CA ARG A 31 -29.12 13.47 24.69
C ARG A 31 -29.49 13.48 23.20
N GLN A 32 -29.17 14.58 22.52
CA GLN A 32 -29.47 14.76 21.12
C GLN A 32 -28.40 14.08 20.27
N PRO A 33 -28.75 13.69 19.04
CA PRO A 33 -27.75 13.20 18.11
C PRO A 33 -26.61 14.20 17.92
N GLN A 34 -25.41 13.68 17.79
CA GLN A 34 -24.19 14.43 17.63
C GLN A 34 -24.15 15.11 16.26
N LYS A 35 -23.44 16.24 16.23
CA LYS A 35 -23.05 16.87 14.97
C LYS A 35 -21.76 16.22 14.48
N PHE A 36 -21.52 16.28 13.19
CA PHE A 36 -20.23 15.91 12.63
C PHE A 36 -19.75 16.97 11.66
N ALA A 37 -18.45 16.99 11.40
CA ALA A 37 -17.84 17.83 10.38
C ALA A 37 -17.04 16.98 9.39
N VAL A 38 -17.10 17.38 8.13
CA VAL A 38 -16.43 16.73 6.99
C VAL A 38 -15.72 17.79 6.16
N ALA A 39 -14.51 17.51 5.72
CA ALA A 39 -13.75 18.38 4.84
C ALA A 39 -13.28 17.66 3.57
N ASP A 40 -13.21 18.40 2.47
CA ASP A 40 -12.92 17.87 1.13
C ASP A 40 -11.73 18.56 0.43
N HIS A 41 -11.42 18.06 -0.78
CA HIS A 41 -10.32 18.54 -1.62
C HIS A 41 -10.64 19.87 -2.32
N ASP A 42 -11.89 20.32 -2.30
CA ASP A 42 -12.30 21.67 -2.74
C ASP A 42 -12.06 22.73 -1.66
N GLY A 43 -11.46 22.32 -0.53
CA GLY A 43 -11.13 23.20 0.57
C GLY A 43 -12.33 23.61 1.41
N VAL A 44 -13.43 22.85 1.34
CA VAL A 44 -14.68 23.18 2.02
C VAL A 44 -14.84 22.35 3.29
N LEU A 45 -15.05 23.04 4.41
CA LEU A 45 -15.49 22.46 5.68
C LEU A 45 -17.00 22.51 5.78
N HIS A 46 -17.62 21.34 5.92
CA HIS A 46 -19.04 21.14 6.13
C HIS A 46 -19.32 20.72 7.57
N ILE A 47 -20.33 21.30 8.22
CA ILE A 47 -20.81 20.87 9.54
C ILE A 47 -22.28 20.48 9.41
N TYR A 48 -22.59 19.24 9.75
CA TYR A 48 -23.94 18.70 9.70
C TYR A 48 -24.48 18.38 11.10
N GLY A 49 -25.80 18.33 11.22
CA GLY A 49 -26.48 17.85 12.41
C GLY A 49 -27.95 17.55 12.16
N MET A 50 -28.51 16.67 12.95
CA MET A 50 -29.93 16.33 12.86
C MET A 50 -30.79 17.44 13.46
N LYS A 51 -31.83 17.84 12.73
CA LYS A 51 -32.86 18.76 13.22
C LYS A 51 -34.22 18.26 12.73
N ARG A 52 -35.14 18.01 13.67
CA ARG A 52 -36.49 17.46 13.37
C ARG A 52 -36.46 16.15 12.57
N GLY A 53 -35.46 15.29 12.81
CA GLY A 53 -35.33 13.99 12.14
C GLY A 53 -34.69 14.04 10.75
N GLU A 54 -34.31 15.22 10.25
CA GLU A 54 -33.59 15.37 8.98
C GLU A 54 -32.18 15.89 9.20
N LEU A 55 -31.26 15.45 8.34
CA LEU A 55 -29.90 15.97 8.31
C LEU A 55 -29.89 17.40 7.74
N GLN A 56 -29.32 18.34 8.48
CA GLN A 56 -29.20 19.72 8.03
C GLN A 56 -27.75 20.22 8.06
N LEU A 57 -27.38 20.93 7.00
CA LEU A 57 -26.12 21.66 6.91
C LEU A 57 -26.18 22.86 7.87
N SER A 58 -25.43 22.80 8.97
CA SER A 58 -25.32 23.88 9.95
C SER A 58 -24.34 24.97 9.53
N PHE A 59 -23.28 24.61 8.81
CA PHE A 59 -22.25 25.54 8.35
C PHE A 59 -21.51 24.97 7.13
N LYS A 60 -21.07 25.85 6.23
CA LYS A 60 -20.22 25.56 5.08
C LYS A 60 -19.21 26.68 4.93
N SER A 61 -17.91 26.37 4.86
CA SER A 61 -16.90 27.39 4.55
C SER A 61 -16.88 27.74 3.06
N LEU A 62 -16.15 28.80 2.72
CA LEU A 62 -15.82 29.07 1.31
C LEU A 62 -14.85 28.01 0.78
N PRO A 63 -14.86 27.71 -0.53
CA PRO A 63 -13.86 26.87 -1.18
C PRO A 63 -12.45 27.42 -1.01
N GLY A 64 -11.46 26.53 -1.10
CA GLY A 64 -10.06 26.86 -0.90
C GLY A 64 -9.13 25.72 -1.34
N PRO A 65 -7.87 25.73 -0.90
CA PRO A 65 -6.95 24.63 -1.14
C PRO A 65 -7.44 23.33 -0.48
N LYS A 66 -7.08 22.20 -1.09
CA LYS A 66 -7.35 20.85 -0.55
C LYS A 66 -7.06 20.73 0.95
N ILE A 67 -8.07 20.31 1.71
CA ILE A 67 -7.93 19.99 3.13
C ILE A 67 -7.38 18.55 3.26
N GLN A 68 -6.28 18.41 3.98
CA GLN A 68 -5.53 17.15 4.11
C GLN A 68 -5.90 16.38 5.37
N ARG A 69 -6.26 17.09 6.46
CA ARG A 69 -6.56 16.49 7.77
C ARG A 69 -7.53 17.38 8.54
N ILE A 70 -8.42 16.77 9.32
CA ILE A 70 -9.22 17.46 10.35
C ILE A 70 -8.96 16.81 11.71
N VAL A 71 -8.85 17.61 12.76
CA VAL A 71 -8.79 17.11 14.14
C VAL A 71 -9.62 17.98 15.07
N LEU A 72 -10.13 17.38 16.14
CA LEU A 72 -10.72 18.10 17.25
C LEU A 72 -9.65 18.44 18.29
N GLY A 73 -9.62 19.70 18.71
CA GLY A 73 -8.77 20.20 19.78
C GLY A 73 -9.60 20.86 20.89
N GLY A 74 -8.97 21.02 22.04
CA GLY A 74 -9.52 21.62 23.25
C GLY A 74 -8.42 21.75 24.29
N SER A 75 -8.68 22.54 25.35
CA SER A 75 -7.76 22.61 26.49
C SER A 75 -7.58 21.23 27.12
N ILE A 76 -6.41 20.95 27.70
CA ILE A 76 -6.11 19.65 28.32
C ILE A 76 -7.15 19.34 29.40
N GLY A 77 -7.77 18.16 29.33
CA GLY A 77 -8.82 17.73 30.26
C GLY A 77 -10.20 18.37 30.04
N MET A 78 -10.35 19.24 29.03
CA MET A 78 -11.64 19.81 28.62
C MET A 78 -12.16 19.10 27.37
N VAL A 79 -13.46 19.29 27.10
CA VAL A 79 -14.13 18.79 25.90
C VAL A 79 -13.44 19.35 24.64
N LYS A 80 -13.11 18.45 23.70
CA LYS A 80 -12.51 18.83 22.42
C LYS A 80 -13.60 19.23 21.43
N ASP A 81 -13.87 20.53 21.30
CA ASP A 81 -14.97 21.05 20.47
C ASP A 81 -14.53 22.07 19.39
N LYS A 82 -13.23 22.36 19.31
CA LYS A 82 -12.64 23.21 18.28
C LYS A 82 -12.11 22.36 17.14
N ILE A 83 -12.44 22.75 15.92
CA ILE A 83 -12.02 22.10 14.70
C ILE A 83 -10.70 22.72 14.27
N PHE A 84 -9.72 21.90 13.91
CA PHE A 84 -8.50 22.33 13.24
C PHE A 84 -8.41 21.60 11.91
N ILE A 85 -8.20 22.34 10.83
CA ILE A 85 -7.98 21.78 9.48
C ILE A 85 -6.57 22.11 9.02
N ALA A 86 -5.92 21.14 8.38
CA ALA A 86 -4.65 21.34 7.69
C ALA A 86 -4.89 21.48 6.18
N TYR A 87 -4.30 22.50 5.57
CA TYR A 87 -4.38 22.75 4.13
C TYR A 87 -3.04 23.33 3.65
N GLY A 88 -2.43 22.73 2.63
CA GLY A 88 -1.05 23.06 2.27
C GLY A 88 -0.13 22.92 3.48
N SER A 89 0.71 23.93 3.73
CA SER A 89 1.58 24.04 4.91
C SER A 89 0.95 24.84 6.07
N SER A 90 -0.36 25.06 6.06
CA SER A 90 -1.04 25.94 7.02
C SER A 90 -2.19 25.25 7.76
N VAL A 91 -2.57 25.83 8.90
CA VAL A 91 -3.64 25.34 9.78
C VAL A 91 -4.68 26.43 10.00
N LYS A 92 -5.97 26.08 9.90
CA LYS A 92 -7.10 26.95 10.27
C LYS A 92 -7.87 26.33 11.44
N GLY A 93 -8.30 27.16 12.38
CA GLY A 93 -9.12 26.77 13.52
C GLY A 93 -10.53 27.35 13.44
N PHE A 94 -11.54 26.48 13.56
CA PHE A 94 -12.95 26.85 13.59
C PHE A 94 -13.62 26.39 14.88
N THR A 95 -14.53 27.20 15.40
CA THR A 95 -15.40 26.78 16.50
C THR A 95 -16.38 25.69 16.02
N ARG A 96 -17.02 24.97 16.95
CA ARG A 96 -18.15 24.04 16.66
C ARG A 96 -19.26 24.63 15.79
N LYS A 97 -19.41 25.97 15.76
CA LYS A 97 -20.40 26.70 14.95
C LYS A 97 -19.87 27.14 13.57
N GLY A 98 -18.60 26.88 13.25
CA GLY A 98 -17.97 27.28 11.99
C GLY A 98 -17.37 28.69 11.99
N LYS A 99 -17.35 29.40 13.12
CA LYS A 99 -16.61 30.68 13.20
C LYS A 99 -15.10 30.42 13.20
N LEU A 100 -14.39 30.97 12.22
CA LEU A 100 -12.93 30.99 12.16
C LEU A 100 -12.37 31.79 13.37
N PHE A 101 -11.38 31.22 14.06
CA PHE A 101 -10.71 31.87 15.19
C PHE A 101 -9.18 31.80 15.14
N LEU A 102 -8.62 30.96 14.27
CA LEU A 102 -7.18 30.80 14.10
C LEU A 102 -6.85 30.60 12.62
N GLU A 103 -5.78 31.23 12.18
CA GLU A 103 -5.10 30.94 10.92
C GLU A 103 -3.60 31.02 11.21
N PHE A 104 -2.90 29.92 10.97
CA PHE A 104 -1.51 29.75 11.33
C PHE A 104 -0.73 29.15 10.17
N ASP A 105 0.27 29.89 9.69
CA ASP A 105 1.24 29.41 8.73
C ASP A 105 2.39 28.72 9.47
N THR A 106 2.59 27.44 9.22
CA THR A 106 3.61 26.64 9.91
C THR A 106 5.00 26.85 9.32
N SER A 107 5.11 27.55 8.18
CA SER A 107 6.37 27.74 7.42
C SER A 107 7.03 26.44 6.94
N LEU A 108 6.31 25.31 6.97
CA LEU A 108 6.76 24.06 6.37
C LEU A 108 6.84 24.18 4.85
N ILE A 109 7.87 23.56 4.25
CA ILE A 109 8.09 23.57 2.80
C ILE A 109 7.08 22.66 2.10
N ASP A 110 6.90 21.46 2.64
CA ASP A 110 5.97 20.46 2.13
C ASP A 110 4.60 20.59 2.81
N PRO A 111 3.51 20.17 2.14
CA PRO A 111 2.18 20.14 2.75
C PRO A 111 2.09 19.23 3.98
N ILE A 112 1.21 19.60 4.92
CA ILE A 112 0.97 18.86 6.17
C ILE A 112 0.20 17.55 5.87
N SER A 113 0.91 16.43 5.85
CA SER A 113 0.34 15.10 5.61
C SER A 113 -0.39 14.53 6.83
N ALA A 114 0.07 14.85 8.04
CA ALA A 114 -0.57 14.43 9.30
C ALA A 114 -0.49 15.54 10.35
N MET A 115 -1.49 15.59 11.22
CA MET A 115 -1.63 16.64 12.23
C MET A 115 -2.34 16.09 13.46
N TYR A 116 -1.96 16.57 14.64
CA TYR A 116 -2.66 16.31 15.90
C TYR A 116 -2.61 17.54 16.81
N VAL A 117 -3.69 17.78 17.56
CA VAL A 117 -3.78 18.91 18.50
C VAL A 117 -4.11 18.40 19.90
N LEU A 118 -3.28 18.78 20.89
CA LEU A 118 -3.48 18.46 22.29
C LEU A 118 -3.22 19.71 23.15
N GLY A 119 -4.28 20.33 23.66
CA GLY A 119 -4.12 21.56 24.44
C GLY A 119 -3.53 22.70 23.60
N PRO A 120 -2.43 23.34 24.04
CA PRO A 120 -1.73 24.37 23.28
C PRO A 120 -0.78 23.80 22.21
N ASP A 121 -0.56 22.48 22.20
CA ASP A 121 0.40 21.82 21.33
C ASP A 121 -0.25 21.37 20.02
N LEU A 122 0.37 21.75 18.91
CA LEU A 122 0.07 21.36 17.55
C LEU A 122 1.26 20.57 17.01
N ALA A 123 1.05 19.29 16.70
CA ALA A 123 1.98 18.49 15.92
C ALA A 123 1.58 18.53 14.45
N ALA A 124 2.54 18.81 13.58
CA ALA A 124 2.40 18.76 12.13
C ALA A 124 3.54 17.93 11.54
N CYS A 125 3.18 17.00 10.65
CA CYS A 125 4.12 16.21 9.87
C CYS A 125 4.02 16.62 8.41
N ALA A 126 5.17 16.74 7.75
CA ALA A 126 5.26 16.98 6.32
C ALA A 126 6.41 16.13 5.77
N ARG A 127 6.09 15.20 4.86
CA ARG A 127 7.02 14.24 4.28
C ARG A 127 7.78 13.44 5.35
N ASP A 128 9.01 13.82 5.71
CA ASP A 128 9.85 13.18 6.73
C ASP A 128 10.23 14.12 7.90
N LEU A 129 9.57 15.27 7.98
CA LEU A 129 9.75 16.25 9.05
C LEU A 129 8.55 16.21 10.00
N TYR A 130 8.81 15.98 11.27
CA TYR A 130 7.91 16.27 12.37
C TYR A 130 8.23 17.64 12.96
N HIS A 131 7.21 18.45 13.21
CA HIS A 131 7.36 19.72 13.92
C HIS A 131 6.24 19.91 14.95
N ARG A 132 6.61 20.36 16.14
CA ARG A 132 5.67 20.72 17.20
C ARG A 132 5.70 22.22 17.44
N TYR A 133 4.51 22.79 17.51
CA TYR A 133 4.27 24.17 17.86
C TYR A 133 3.49 24.24 19.16
N ARG A 134 3.87 25.16 20.06
CA ARG A 134 3.12 25.46 21.28
C ARG A 134 2.62 26.90 21.20
N ASP A 135 1.30 27.09 21.23
CA ASP A 135 0.68 28.40 21.04
C ASP A 135 1.17 29.12 19.76
N CYS A 136 1.24 28.37 18.65
CA CYS A 136 1.73 28.84 17.35
C CYS A 136 3.18 29.34 17.33
N LYS A 137 4.00 28.89 18.30
CA LYS A 137 5.45 29.14 18.35
C LYS A 137 6.20 27.82 18.27
N ASP A 138 7.35 27.84 17.61
CA ASP A 138 8.20 26.65 17.48
C ASP A 138 8.59 26.09 18.86
N ALA A 139 8.41 24.78 19.03
CA ALA A 139 8.78 24.08 20.24
C ALA A 139 9.92 23.09 19.97
N ASP A 140 9.69 22.10 19.10
CA ASP A 140 10.72 21.15 18.67
C ASP A 140 10.42 20.60 17.28
N SER A 141 11.44 19.98 16.69
CA SER A 141 11.35 19.31 15.40
C SER A 141 12.22 18.08 15.35
N TYR A 142 11.87 17.15 14.48
CA TYR A 142 12.60 15.92 14.28
C TYR A 142 12.57 15.52 12.81
N LEU A 143 13.74 15.28 12.24
CA LEU A 143 13.90 14.71 10.90
C LEU A 143 14.02 13.20 11.03
N THR A 144 13.00 12.48 10.56
CA THR A 144 13.01 11.02 10.60
C THR A 144 13.93 10.42 9.54
N GLY A 145 14.06 11.07 8.38
CA GLY A 145 14.66 10.50 7.17
C GLY A 145 13.73 9.52 6.43
N GLU A 146 12.54 9.28 6.94
CA GLU A 146 11.53 8.33 6.45
C GLU A 146 10.17 9.02 6.36
N THR A 147 9.36 8.66 5.37
CA THR A 147 8.01 9.22 5.23
C THR A 147 7.18 8.99 6.49
N LEU A 148 6.55 10.06 6.98
CA LEU A 148 5.64 10.10 8.12
C LEU A 148 4.21 9.91 7.64
N HIS A 149 3.57 8.86 8.15
CA HIS A 149 2.19 8.51 7.80
C HIS A 149 1.16 9.12 8.75
N ASP A 150 1.44 9.12 10.06
CA ASP A 150 0.53 9.69 11.05
C ASP A 150 1.26 10.11 12.34
N VAL A 151 0.60 10.94 13.14
CA VAL A 151 1.09 11.41 14.44
C VAL A 151 -0.04 11.52 15.45
N VAL A 152 0.25 11.11 16.69
CA VAL A 152 -0.60 11.39 17.86
C VAL A 152 0.23 11.94 19.01
N LEU A 153 -0.39 12.79 19.85
CA LEU A 153 0.22 13.31 21.07
C LEU A 153 -0.40 12.67 22.30
N LEU A 154 0.44 12.26 23.24
CA LEU A 154 0.05 11.78 24.57
C LEU A 154 0.58 12.73 25.66
N PRO A 155 -0.25 13.06 26.66
CA PRO A 155 0.20 13.87 27.79
C PRO A 155 1.07 13.04 28.75
N GLY A 156 2.24 13.57 29.10
CA GLY A 156 3.09 13.04 30.17
C GLY A 156 2.87 13.76 31.51
N ASP A 157 3.77 13.51 32.46
CA ASP A 157 3.77 14.21 33.75
C ASP A 157 4.17 15.69 33.57
N GLY A 158 3.42 16.59 34.21
CA GLY A 158 3.65 18.03 34.14
C GLY A 158 3.41 18.59 32.74
N ASN A 159 4.45 19.20 32.15
CA ASN A 159 4.41 19.84 30.83
C ASN A 159 5.01 18.97 29.71
N VAL A 160 5.34 17.71 30.01
CA VAL A 160 5.95 16.79 29.03
C VAL A 160 4.88 16.30 28.05
N MET A 161 5.23 16.28 26.77
CA MET A 161 4.41 15.71 25.71
C MET A 161 5.21 14.62 25.01
N TYR A 162 4.54 13.51 24.71
CA TYR A 162 5.08 12.44 23.89
C TYR A 162 4.45 12.51 22.51
N ALA A 163 5.28 12.54 21.48
CA ALA A 163 4.80 12.40 20.11
C ALA A 163 5.07 10.99 19.63
N ILE A 164 4.02 10.33 19.15
CA ILE A 164 4.11 8.98 18.59
C ILE A 164 3.95 9.12 17.08
N LEU A 165 4.99 8.71 16.36
CA LEU A 165 5.10 8.87 14.91
C LEU A 165 5.02 7.51 14.22
N ALA A 166 4.11 7.38 13.27
CA ALA A 166 4.05 6.24 12.35
C ALA A 166 4.91 6.54 11.11
N CYS A 167 5.93 5.69 10.87
CA CYS A 167 6.93 5.90 9.84
C CYS A 167 6.92 4.76 8.81
N ALA A 168 7.24 5.07 7.56
CA ALA A 168 7.20 4.13 6.44
C ALA A 168 8.14 2.91 6.61
N ASP A 169 9.21 3.04 7.38
CA ASP A 169 10.21 2.00 7.62
C ASP A 169 9.78 0.95 8.66
N CYS A 170 8.50 0.63 8.74
CA CYS A 170 7.95 -0.31 9.73
C CYS A 170 8.20 0.08 11.19
N ALA A 171 8.42 1.37 11.50
CA ALA A 171 8.66 1.83 12.86
C ALA A 171 7.57 2.76 13.38
N VAL A 172 7.28 2.60 14.68
CA VAL A 172 6.61 3.60 15.51
C VAL A 172 7.67 4.24 16.42
N ARG A 173 7.85 5.55 16.30
CA ARG A 173 8.85 6.31 17.07
C ARG A 173 8.19 7.12 18.17
N VAL A 174 8.75 7.09 19.37
CA VAL A 174 8.35 7.94 20.50
C VAL A 174 9.35 9.07 20.66
N LEU A 175 8.90 10.30 20.45
CA LEU A 175 9.67 11.50 20.73
C LEU A 175 9.24 12.14 22.04
N HIS A 176 10.24 12.71 22.72
CA HIS A 176 10.12 13.43 23.98
C HIS A 176 11.10 14.61 23.91
N GLY A 177 10.61 15.79 23.52
CA GLY A 177 11.49 16.94 23.22
C GLY A 177 12.49 16.62 22.10
N THR A 178 13.75 17.05 22.25
CA THR A 178 14.80 16.90 21.21
C THR A 178 15.70 15.67 21.39
N SER A 179 15.30 14.68 22.21
CA SER A 179 16.09 13.46 22.41
C SER A 179 15.93 12.48 21.25
N SER A 180 16.92 11.59 21.06
CA SER A 180 16.80 10.44 20.15
C SER A 180 15.50 9.66 20.44
N PRO A 181 14.70 9.30 19.43
CA PRO A 181 13.46 8.59 19.65
C PRO A 181 13.70 7.18 20.19
N THR A 182 12.77 6.71 21.02
CA THR A 182 12.62 5.26 21.18
C THR A 182 11.95 4.70 19.94
N VAL A 183 12.45 3.60 19.40
CA VAL A 183 11.92 2.95 18.20
C VAL A 183 11.27 1.62 18.55
N LEU A 184 10.03 1.41 18.10
CA LEU A 184 9.36 0.11 18.09
C LEU A 184 9.16 -0.32 16.64
N ARG A 185 9.80 -1.43 16.22
CA ARG A 185 9.59 -2.02 14.90
C ARG A 185 8.35 -2.92 14.91
N LEU A 186 7.58 -2.84 13.83
CA LEU A 186 6.40 -3.65 13.55
C LEU A 186 6.66 -4.54 12.33
N PRO A 187 5.87 -5.62 12.12
CA PRO A 187 6.00 -6.47 10.93
C PRO A 187 5.73 -5.75 9.59
N SER A 188 5.10 -4.58 9.63
CA SER A 188 4.66 -3.81 8.48
C SER A 188 4.56 -2.32 8.82
N ALA A 189 4.61 -1.46 7.80
CA ALA A 189 4.56 -0.01 7.92
C ALA A 189 3.26 0.44 8.63
N PRO A 190 3.33 1.12 9.78
CA PRO A 190 2.16 1.74 10.39
C PRO A 190 1.65 2.89 9.52
N THR A 191 0.35 2.89 9.21
CA THR A 191 -0.29 3.85 8.30
C THR A 191 -1.26 4.79 9.01
N VAL A 192 -1.78 4.39 10.17
CA VAL A 192 -2.69 5.20 10.98
C VAL A 192 -2.47 4.93 12.46
N LEU A 193 -2.57 5.99 13.27
CA LEU A 193 -2.54 5.94 14.72
C LEU A 193 -3.84 6.55 15.27
N SER A 194 -4.41 5.91 16.28
CA SER A 194 -5.61 6.42 16.94
C SER A 194 -5.51 6.22 18.44
N ILE A 195 -5.89 7.22 19.24
CA ILE A 195 -5.87 7.09 20.69
C ILE A 195 -7.05 6.22 21.12
N TYR A 196 -6.77 5.19 21.92
CA TYR A 196 -7.82 4.38 22.53
C TYR A 196 -8.77 5.27 23.34
N ARG A 197 -10.07 5.12 23.14
CA ARG A 197 -11.08 5.88 23.89
C ARG A 197 -12.24 5.01 24.36
N GLU A 198 -12.78 5.37 25.51
CA GLU A 198 -14.05 4.86 26.03
C GLU A 198 -15.02 6.03 26.12
N GLY A 199 -15.96 6.11 25.17
CA GLY A 199 -16.76 7.33 24.99
C GLY A 199 -15.86 8.52 24.63
N GLU A 200 -15.90 9.58 25.44
CA GLU A 200 -15.08 10.80 25.26
C GLU A 200 -13.78 10.79 26.10
N ILE A 201 -13.52 9.69 26.82
CA ILE A 201 -12.33 9.55 27.65
C ILE A 201 -11.22 8.94 26.80
N TYR A 202 -10.26 9.77 26.41
CA TYR A 202 -9.06 9.35 25.71
C TYR A 202 -8.01 8.83 26.68
N SER A 203 -7.43 7.68 26.37
CA SER A 203 -6.29 7.14 27.11
C SER A 203 -5.07 8.07 27.02
N ARG A 204 -4.22 8.00 28.05
CA ARG A 204 -2.95 8.75 28.14
C ARG A 204 -1.74 7.93 27.71
N ASP A 205 -1.90 6.63 27.50
CA ASP A 205 -0.82 5.68 27.28
C ASP A 205 -1.12 4.63 26.20
N ARG A 206 -2.37 4.43 25.80
CA ARG A 206 -2.79 3.41 24.82
C ARG A 206 -3.09 4.01 23.45
N VAL A 207 -2.45 3.45 22.42
CA VAL A 207 -2.58 3.86 21.03
C VAL A 207 -2.86 2.66 20.14
N LEU A 208 -3.92 2.73 19.36
CA LEU A 208 -4.20 1.78 18.29
C LEU A 208 -3.31 2.09 17.09
N VAL A 209 -2.82 1.04 16.44
CA VAL A 209 -2.03 1.12 15.22
C VAL A 209 -2.66 0.26 14.13
N GLY A 210 -2.74 0.82 12.92
CA GLY A 210 -3.11 0.10 11.70
C GLY A 210 -1.92 0.09 10.75
N THR A 211 -1.73 -1.02 10.02
CA THR A 211 -0.58 -1.20 9.12
C THR A 211 -0.97 -1.31 7.64
N ALA A 212 0.03 -1.16 6.77
CA ALA A 212 -0.10 -1.23 5.32
C ALA A 212 -0.52 -2.62 4.79
N ASP A 213 -0.26 -3.69 5.54
CA ASP A 213 -0.67 -5.08 5.24
C ASP A 213 -1.97 -5.47 5.98
N GLY A 214 -2.68 -4.49 6.53
CA GLY A 214 -4.02 -4.67 7.06
C GLY A 214 -4.10 -5.23 8.48
N ARG A 215 -3.01 -5.23 9.24
CA ARG A 215 -3.02 -5.62 10.66
C ARG A 215 -3.45 -4.44 11.54
N VAL A 216 -4.06 -4.77 12.68
CA VAL A 216 -4.44 -3.81 13.73
C VAL A 216 -3.86 -4.26 15.06
N GLY A 217 -3.32 -3.33 15.83
CA GLY A 217 -2.71 -3.61 17.12
C GLY A 217 -2.98 -2.53 18.15
N LEU A 218 -2.66 -2.83 19.41
CA LEU A 218 -2.64 -1.87 20.50
C LEU A 218 -1.23 -1.75 21.06
N LEU A 219 -0.75 -0.53 21.13
CA LEU A 219 0.52 -0.15 21.71
C LEU A 219 0.27 0.53 23.05
N ILE A 220 1.12 0.25 24.04
CA ILE A 220 1.10 0.91 25.34
C ILE A 220 2.43 1.63 25.59
N LEU A 221 2.35 2.91 25.94
CA LEU A 221 3.48 3.73 26.35
C LEU A 221 3.79 3.46 27.81
N GLN A 222 4.96 2.89 28.07
CA GLN A 222 5.43 2.60 29.41
C GLN A 222 6.12 3.83 30.04
N GLY A 223 6.22 3.85 31.38
CA GLY A 223 6.82 4.98 32.12
C GLY A 223 8.30 5.25 31.79
N ASN A 224 9.01 4.27 31.24
CA ASN A 224 10.37 4.41 30.69
C ASN A 224 10.41 5.04 29.29
N LYS A 225 9.28 5.57 28.78
CA LYS A 225 9.14 6.19 27.45
C LYS A 225 9.32 5.21 26.28
N THR A 226 9.12 3.92 26.51
CA THR A 226 9.12 2.90 25.46
C THR A 226 7.72 2.44 25.13
N LEU A 227 7.45 2.16 23.85
CA LEU A 227 6.22 1.50 23.42
C LEU A 227 6.39 -0.01 23.48
N ARG A 228 5.35 -0.69 23.94
CA ARG A 228 5.22 -2.14 23.86
C ARG A 228 3.97 -2.49 23.07
N VAL A 229 4.06 -3.53 22.23
CA VAL A 229 2.88 -4.15 21.62
C VAL A 229 2.14 -4.94 22.70
N THR A 230 0.92 -4.52 23.04
CA THR A 230 0.03 -5.27 23.94
C THR A 230 -0.53 -6.47 23.20
N TRP A 231 -1.03 -6.25 21.98
CA TRP A 231 -1.49 -7.28 21.06
C TRP A 231 -1.45 -6.76 19.63
N LEU A 232 -1.39 -7.69 18.67
CA LEU A 232 -1.46 -7.43 17.24
C LEU A 232 -2.32 -8.52 16.62
N LEU A 233 -3.40 -8.14 15.93
CA LEU A 233 -4.23 -9.08 15.19
C LEU A 233 -3.43 -9.68 14.04
N THR A 234 -3.55 -10.99 13.87
CA THR A 234 -2.83 -11.75 12.84
C THR A 234 -3.50 -11.67 11.47
N SER A 235 -4.76 -11.23 11.41
CA SER A 235 -5.49 -11.03 10.16
C SER A 235 -4.82 -9.96 9.31
N THR A 236 -4.36 -10.36 8.12
CA THR A 236 -3.87 -9.45 7.08
C THR A 236 -4.99 -9.09 6.11
N GLY A 237 -4.78 -8.03 5.33
CA GLY A 237 -5.74 -7.59 4.33
C GLY A 237 -5.27 -6.32 3.64
N SER A 238 -6.22 -5.58 3.06
CA SER A 238 -5.93 -4.25 2.54
C SER A 238 -5.52 -3.29 3.65
N GLU A 239 -4.71 -2.28 3.28
CA GLU A 239 -4.17 -1.25 4.17
C GLU A 239 -5.26 -0.64 5.07
N ILE A 240 -4.92 -0.46 6.34
CA ILE A 240 -5.78 0.27 7.28
C ILE A 240 -5.68 1.78 7.02
N THR A 241 -6.82 2.42 6.77
CA THR A 241 -6.89 3.86 6.47
C THR A 241 -7.45 4.68 7.63
N SER A 242 -8.24 4.06 8.51
CA SER A 242 -8.86 4.72 9.66
C SER A 242 -9.13 3.73 10.79
N LEU A 243 -8.98 4.19 12.03
CA LEU A 243 -9.25 3.44 13.24
C LEU A 243 -9.98 4.28 14.28
N ASP A 244 -10.93 3.67 14.98
CA ASP A 244 -11.58 4.26 16.14
C ASP A 244 -12.04 3.18 17.13
N THR A 245 -12.38 3.59 18.35
CA THR A 245 -12.99 2.72 19.37
C THR A 245 -14.32 3.30 19.82
N HIS A 246 -15.34 2.46 19.84
CA HIS A 246 -16.68 2.88 20.26
C HIS A 246 -17.49 1.69 20.75
N GLN A 247 -18.41 1.93 21.68
CA GLN A 247 -19.36 0.92 22.11
C GLN A 247 -20.58 0.94 21.20
N LEU A 248 -20.78 -0.13 20.42
CA LEU A 248 -21.98 -0.29 19.59
C LEU A 248 -23.09 -1.06 20.30
N GLN A 249 -22.73 -2.09 21.07
CA GLN A 249 -23.70 -2.91 21.79
C GLN A 249 -23.15 -3.26 23.18
N ASP A 250 -22.53 -4.43 23.30
CA ASP A 250 -21.93 -4.93 24.53
C ASP A 250 -20.41 -4.83 24.43
N GLY A 251 -19.82 -3.94 25.23
CA GLY A 251 -18.37 -3.70 25.27
C GLY A 251 -17.86 -2.72 24.22
N ILE A 252 -16.57 -2.40 24.32
CA ILE A 252 -15.87 -1.56 23.35
C ILE A 252 -15.58 -2.38 22.09
N ASP A 253 -15.88 -1.81 20.93
CA ASP A 253 -15.54 -2.36 19.63
C ASP A 253 -14.44 -1.53 18.96
N ILE A 254 -13.62 -2.20 18.16
CA ILE A 254 -12.62 -1.59 17.28
C ILE A 254 -13.27 -1.42 15.91
N LEU A 255 -13.28 -0.18 15.43
CA LEU A 255 -13.83 0.20 14.13
C LEU A 255 -12.68 0.38 13.14
N ILE A 256 -12.75 -0.32 12.01
CA ILE A 256 -11.67 -0.37 11.03
C ILE A 256 -12.21 0.06 9.67
N GLY A 257 -11.55 1.03 9.04
CA GLY A 257 -11.71 1.36 7.62
C GLY A 257 -10.50 0.91 6.81
N ARG A 258 -10.75 0.32 5.64
CA ARG A 258 -9.71 -0.20 4.75
C ARG A 258 -9.66 0.52 3.39
N GLN A 259 -8.51 0.41 2.73
CA GLN A 259 -8.23 0.99 1.42
C GLN A 259 -8.98 0.29 0.26
N ASP A 260 -9.51 -0.91 0.45
CA ASP A 260 -10.34 -1.63 -0.53
C ASP A 260 -11.84 -1.37 -0.37
N GLY A 261 -12.24 -0.58 0.63
CA GLY A 261 -13.63 -0.28 0.95
C GLY A 261 -14.24 -1.14 2.05
N GLY A 262 -13.47 -2.06 2.63
CA GLY A 262 -13.87 -2.81 3.82
C GLY A 262 -14.08 -1.90 5.03
N VAL A 263 -15.21 -2.07 5.70
CA VAL A 263 -15.51 -1.57 7.05
C VAL A 263 -15.73 -2.77 7.94
N GLU A 264 -14.91 -2.90 8.97
CA GLU A 264 -14.93 -4.05 9.89
C GLU A 264 -15.11 -3.59 11.33
N VAL A 265 -15.84 -4.39 12.09
CA VAL A 265 -16.05 -4.18 13.53
C VAL A 265 -15.56 -5.41 14.27
N TYR A 266 -14.59 -5.22 15.14
CA TYR A 266 -13.99 -6.28 15.95
C TYR A 266 -14.29 -6.05 17.44
N THR A 267 -14.50 -7.14 18.19
CA THR A 267 -14.49 -7.04 19.65
C THR A 267 -13.10 -6.60 20.14
N PHE A 268 -13.05 -5.72 21.15
CA PHE A 268 -11.77 -5.42 21.78
C PHE A 268 -11.21 -6.68 22.49
N PRO A 269 -9.92 -7.04 22.28
CA PRO A 269 -9.31 -8.15 23.01
C PRO A 269 -9.30 -7.91 24.52
N ASP A 270 -9.58 -8.96 25.28
CA ASP A 270 -9.43 -9.00 26.74
C ASP A 270 -8.37 -10.05 27.12
N GLU A 271 -7.89 -10.08 28.38
CA GLU A 271 -6.74 -10.90 28.81
C GLU A 271 -6.84 -12.38 28.40
N ASP A 272 -8.06 -12.93 28.38
CA ASP A 272 -8.34 -14.34 28.03
C ASP A 272 -9.13 -14.54 26.72
N VAL A 273 -9.51 -13.46 26.02
CA VAL A 273 -10.42 -13.53 24.86
C VAL A 273 -9.82 -12.84 23.65
N SER A 274 -9.56 -13.61 22.59
CA SER A 274 -9.11 -13.09 21.31
C SER A 274 -10.20 -12.23 20.64
N SER A 275 -9.76 -11.27 19.84
CA SER A 275 -10.68 -10.46 19.06
C SER A 275 -11.46 -11.31 18.05
N THR A 276 -12.74 -11.01 17.89
CA THR A 276 -13.62 -11.65 16.92
C THR A 276 -14.25 -10.60 16.01
N LEU A 277 -14.31 -10.89 14.70
CA LEU A 277 -15.01 -10.07 13.72
C LEU A 277 -16.52 -10.16 13.99
N ARG A 278 -17.17 -9.03 14.33
CA ARG A 278 -18.60 -8.95 14.62
C ARG A 278 -19.45 -8.55 13.41
N TYR A 279 -18.87 -7.72 12.53
CA TYR A 279 -19.56 -7.15 11.37
C TYR A 279 -18.56 -6.77 10.28
N HIS A 280 -18.98 -6.95 9.02
CA HIS A 280 -18.23 -6.55 7.83
C HIS A 280 -19.16 -5.93 6.80
N TYR A 281 -18.71 -4.85 6.16
CA TYR A 281 -19.38 -4.16 5.07
C TYR A 281 -18.38 -3.71 4.02
N ASN A 282 -18.74 -3.72 2.74
CA ASN A 282 -17.88 -3.21 1.67
C ASN A 282 -18.57 -2.04 0.94
N ALA A 283 -17.92 -0.88 0.92
CA ALA A 283 -18.42 0.34 0.29
C ALA A 283 -18.16 0.43 -1.23
N GLY A 284 -17.30 -0.44 -1.77
CA GLY A 284 -16.88 -0.48 -3.18
C GLY A 284 -15.87 0.61 -3.57
N GLU A 285 -15.34 1.36 -2.61
CA GLU A 285 -14.31 2.40 -2.78
C GLU A 285 -13.57 2.59 -1.45
N SER A 286 -12.40 3.21 -1.47
CA SER A 286 -11.56 3.38 -0.29
C SER A 286 -12.26 4.14 0.84
N ILE A 287 -12.14 3.64 2.07
CA ILE A 287 -12.63 4.33 3.26
C ILE A 287 -11.63 5.42 3.64
N SER A 288 -12.07 6.67 3.77
CA SER A 288 -11.22 7.76 4.24
C SER A 288 -11.26 7.91 5.75
N THR A 289 -12.42 7.68 6.37
CA THR A 289 -12.60 7.82 7.82
C THR A 289 -13.71 6.89 8.35
N VAL A 290 -13.49 6.30 9.52
CA VAL A 290 -14.52 5.66 10.36
C VAL A 290 -14.49 6.30 11.76
N VAL A 291 -15.65 6.69 12.29
CA VAL A 291 -15.79 7.21 13.66
C VAL A 291 -17.09 6.70 14.27
N GLY A 292 -17.05 6.23 15.51
CA GLY A 292 -18.23 5.79 16.25
C GLY A 292 -18.90 6.93 17.03
N GLY A 293 -20.22 7.00 16.96
CA GLY A 293 -21.02 7.98 17.69
C GLY A 293 -22.51 7.73 17.55
N ILE A 294 -23.33 8.75 17.82
CA ILE A 294 -24.79 8.72 17.68
C ILE A 294 -25.20 9.87 16.77
N ILE A 295 -25.50 9.63 15.49
CA ILE A 295 -25.74 10.72 14.51
C ILE A 295 -27.21 10.81 14.09
N GLY A 296 -27.83 9.70 13.68
CA GLY A 296 -29.17 9.70 13.14
C GLY A 296 -30.24 9.69 14.22
N VAL A 297 -30.41 8.54 14.87
CA VAL A 297 -31.44 8.31 15.89
C VAL A 297 -30.80 8.34 17.28
N ALA A 298 -31.38 9.12 18.19
CA ALA A 298 -30.89 9.21 19.56
C ALA A 298 -30.84 7.83 20.25
N ASN A 299 -29.80 7.59 21.04
CA ASN A 299 -29.51 6.33 21.76
C ASN A 299 -29.18 5.10 20.89
N TYR A 300 -29.11 5.24 19.56
CA TYR A 300 -28.63 4.17 18.69
C TYR A 300 -27.22 4.52 18.20
N PRO A 301 -26.17 3.89 18.75
CA PRO A 301 -24.82 4.10 18.26
C PRO A 301 -24.68 3.59 16.82
N GLU A 302 -23.77 4.21 16.10
CA GLU A 302 -23.49 3.96 14.70
C GLU A 302 -22.01 4.16 14.39
N VAL A 303 -21.55 3.51 13.34
CA VAL A 303 -20.27 3.81 12.69
C VAL A 303 -20.54 4.81 11.58
N LEU A 304 -20.10 6.05 11.73
CA LEU A 304 -20.10 7.03 10.65
C LEU A 304 -18.92 6.75 9.73
N VAL A 305 -19.21 6.51 8.46
CA VAL A 305 -18.23 6.16 7.43
C VAL A 305 -18.17 7.30 6.42
N THR A 306 -16.95 7.67 6.03
CA THR A 306 -16.70 8.56 4.90
C THR A 306 -15.78 7.87 3.91
N THR A 307 -16.10 7.97 2.64
CA THR A 307 -15.35 7.34 1.54
C THR A 307 -14.55 8.35 0.73
N TYR A 308 -13.63 7.86 -0.12
CA TYR A 308 -12.81 8.68 -0.99
C TYR A 308 -13.61 9.67 -1.85
N SER A 309 -14.68 9.22 -2.53
CA SER A 309 -15.55 10.10 -3.33
C SER A 309 -16.43 11.05 -2.49
N GLY A 310 -16.34 11.00 -1.16
CA GLY A 310 -17.06 11.90 -0.27
C GLY A 310 -18.45 11.43 0.13
N ARG A 311 -18.81 10.16 -0.10
CA ARG A 311 -20.06 9.60 0.44
C ARG A 311 -19.96 9.47 1.96
N VAL A 312 -20.95 10.01 2.65
CA VAL A 312 -21.06 9.97 4.12
C VAL A 312 -22.33 9.19 4.49
N PHE A 313 -22.14 8.08 5.19
CA PHE A 313 -23.24 7.19 5.61
C PHE A 313 -22.97 6.61 7.00
N GLY A 314 -24.03 6.24 7.71
CA GLY A 314 -23.97 5.57 8.99
C GLY A 314 -24.26 4.07 8.85
N LEU A 315 -23.57 3.25 9.64
CA LEU A 315 -23.92 1.86 9.90
C LEU A 315 -24.47 1.79 11.34
N THR A 316 -25.79 1.84 11.48
CA THR A 316 -26.47 2.05 12.76
C THR A 316 -27.01 0.76 13.37
N THR A 317 -27.03 0.70 14.69
CA THR A 317 -27.72 -0.34 15.48
C THR A 317 -29.24 -0.18 15.50
N SER A 318 -29.77 0.92 14.93
CA SER A 318 -31.21 1.12 14.82
C SER A 318 -31.85 0.04 13.94
N PRO A 319 -32.99 -0.54 14.36
CA PRO A 319 -33.66 -1.58 13.58
C PRO A 319 -34.22 -1.01 12.27
N PRO A 320 -34.19 -1.77 11.15
CA PRO A 320 -34.65 -1.31 9.84
C PRO A 320 -36.05 -0.68 9.83
N GLY A 321 -37.00 -1.24 10.59
CA GLY A 321 -38.37 -0.72 10.65
C GLY A 321 -38.48 0.72 11.18
N LEU A 322 -37.51 1.20 11.98
CA LEU A 322 -37.45 2.59 12.43
C LEU A 322 -36.87 3.52 11.34
N LEU A 323 -36.05 2.99 10.44
CA LEU A 323 -35.46 3.71 9.31
C LEU A 323 -36.45 3.83 8.15
N GLU A 324 -37.18 2.76 7.85
CA GLU A 324 -38.16 2.68 6.77
C GLU A 324 -39.40 3.57 7.02
N ALA A 325 -39.81 3.77 8.27
CA ALA A 325 -40.90 4.68 8.62
C ALA A 325 -40.65 6.15 8.21
N GLY A 326 -39.40 6.51 7.87
CA GLY A 326 -39.01 7.82 7.34
C GLY A 326 -38.73 7.88 5.84
N GLN A 327 -38.59 6.74 5.15
CA GLN A 327 -38.38 6.68 3.70
C GLN A 327 -39.71 6.65 2.97
N SER A 328 -40.28 7.84 2.75
CA SER A 328 -41.53 8.01 2.02
C SER A 328 -41.30 8.04 0.49
N ASP A 329 -42.30 7.61 -0.28
CA ASP A 329 -42.39 7.86 -1.74
C ASP A 329 -42.08 9.31 -2.14
N VAL A 330 -42.26 10.25 -1.20
CA VAL A 330 -41.92 11.68 -1.33
C VAL A 330 -40.43 11.91 -1.55
N GLY A 331 -39.54 11.15 -0.90
CA GLY A 331 -38.08 11.28 -1.08
C GLY A 331 -37.64 10.86 -2.47
N LEU A 332 -38.20 9.75 -2.97
CA LEU A 332 -37.93 9.25 -4.33
C LEU A 332 -38.53 10.18 -5.38
N ALA A 333 -39.72 10.74 -5.15
CA ALA A 333 -40.32 11.75 -6.01
C ALA A 333 -39.47 13.04 -6.06
N ARG A 334 -38.92 13.48 -4.92
CA ARG A 334 -38.01 14.65 -4.86
C ARG A 334 -36.74 14.41 -5.67
N LEU A 335 -36.09 13.25 -5.53
CA LEU A 335 -34.91 12.89 -6.31
C LEU A 335 -35.19 12.84 -7.81
N LYS A 336 -36.34 12.29 -8.23
CA LYS A 336 -36.73 12.28 -9.65
C LYS A 336 -36.89 13.70 -10.21
N LEU A 337 -37.51 14.59 -9.45
CA LEU A 337 -37.68 15.99 -9.84
C LEU A 337 -36.34 16.74 -9.90
N GLU A 338 -35.45 16.50 -8.94
CA GLU A 338 -34.10 17.06 -8.94
C GLU A 338 -33.27 16.58 -10.14
N ILE A 339 -33.32 15.28 -10.45
CA ILE A 339 -32.68 14.71 -11.65
C ILE A 339 -33.20 15.39 -12.91
N GLN A 340 -34.52 15.57 -13.04
CA GLN A 340 -35.11 16.24 -14.20
C GLN A 340 -34.62 17.69 -14.33
N GLN A 341 -34.64 18.45 -13.23
CA GLN A 341 -34.17 19.84 -13.23
C GLN A 341 -32.68 19.97 -13.57
N LEU A 342 -31.84 19.06 -13.05
CA LEU A 342 -30.41 19.03 -13.38
C LEU A 342 -30.16 18.64 -14.84
N GLN A 343 -30.96 17.73 -15.39
CA GLN A 343 -30.89 17.36 -16.80
C GLN A 343 -31.27 18.53 -17.73
N GLU A 344 -32.33 19.26 -17.40
CA GLU A 344 -32.75 20.46 -18.13
C GLU A 344 -31.64 21.52 -18.12
N LYS A 345 -31.11 21.88 -16.94
CA LYS A 345 -29.98 22.82 -16.82
C LYS A 345 -28.74 22.38 -17.57
N LEU A 346 -28.41 21.09 -17.51
CA LEU A 346 -27.25 20.54 -18.22
C LEU A 346 -27.41 20.67 -19.75
N ASN A 347 -28.63 20.49 -20.26
CA ASN A 347 -28.91 20.66 -21.69
C ASN A 347 -28.86 22.13 -22.10
N GLU A 348 -29.42 23.03 -21.29
CA GLU A 348 -29.31 24.49 -21.51
C GLU A 348 -27.84 24.95 -21.52
N GLU A 349 -27.01 24.47 -20.58
CA GLU A 349 -25.59 24.76 -20.55
C GLU A 349 -24.87 24.20 -21.78
N LYS A 350 -25.15 22.95 -22.19
CA LYS A 350 -24.57 22.36 -23.40
C LYS A 350 -24.92 23.11 -24.69
N GLU A 351 -26.13 23.66 -24.78
CA GLU A 351 -26.58 24.44 -25.95
C GLU A 351 -26.04 25.87 -25.95
N SER A 352 -25.87 26.47 -24.77
CA SER A 352 -25.35 27.84 -24.62
C SER A 352 -23.82 27.94 -24.71
N SER A 353 -23.11 26.85 -24.41
CA SER A 353 -21.65 26.81 -24.46
C SER A 353 -21.15 26.28 -25.81
N ASN A 354 -20.64 27.19 -26.65
CA ASN A 354 -19.52 26.83 -27.54
C ASN A 354 -18.33 26.48 -26.64
N PHE A 355 -18.27 25.24 -26.13
CA PHE A 355 -17.27 24.73 -25.20
C PHE A 355 -15.86 24.81 -25.81
N MET A 356 -15.24 25.99 -25.74
CA MET A 356 -13.78 26.09 -25.70
C MET A 356 -13.41 26.04 -24.23
N PRO A 357 -12.99 24.88 -23.69
CA PRO A 357 -12.45 24.85 -22.34
C PRO A 357 -11.30 25.86 -22.28
N ASP A 358 -11.29 26.72 -21.26
CA ASP A 358 -10.18 27.63 -21.04
C ASP A 358 -8.89 26.81 -20.99
N PRO A 359 -7.97 26.95 -21.97
CA PRO A 359 -6.73 26.19 -21.99
C PRO A 359 -5.88 26.43 -20.74
N LEU A 360 -6.12 27.54 -20.04
CA LEU A 360 -5.37 27.99 -18.87
C LEU A 360 -5.91 27.43 -17.54
N ALA A 361 -7.10 26.82 -17.51
CA ALA A 361 -7.72 26.29 -16.30
C ALA A 361 -8.41 24.93 -16.54
N PRO A 362 -7.67 23.88 -16.92
CA PRO A 362 -8.25 22.55 -17.11
C PRO A 362 -8.76 22.01 -15.77
N LEU A 363 -10.01 21.56 -15.72
CA LEU A 363 -10.54 20.88 -14.55
C LEU A 363 -9.83 19.52 -14.38
N ILE A 364 -9.08 19.39 -13.29
CA ILE A 364 -8.19 18.27 -12.99
C ILE A 364 -8.99 17.14 -12.38
N LEU A 365 -8.95 15.94 -12.98
CA LEU A 365 -9.47 14.72 -12.36
C LEU A 365 -8.60 14.35 -11.15
N ALA A 366 -9.23 14.22 -9.98
CA ALA A 366 -8.58 13.67 -8.80
C ALA A 366 -8.39 12.16 -9.01
N VAL A 367 -7.14 11.72 -9.02
CA VAL A 367 -6.81 10.29 -9.14
C VAL A 367 -5.96 9.87 -7.97
N ASN A 368 -6.48 8.91 -7.20
CA ASN A 368 -5.72 8.20 -6.20
C ASN A 368 -5.12 6.94 -6.85
N HIS A 369 -3.83 6.70 -6.64
CA HIS A 369 -3.18 5.50 -7.16
C HIS A 369 -2.13 4.98 -6.20
N LYS A 370 -1.94 3.66 -6.19
CA LYS A 370 -0.92 3.01 -5.36
C LYS A 370 -0.37 1.77 -6.04
N MET A 371 0.95 1.59 -5.98
CA MET A 371 1.67 0.43 -6.50
C MET A 371 2.36 -0.29 -5.34
N VAL A 372 1.98 -1.52 -5.05
CA VAL A 372 2.49 -2.30 -3.89
C VAL A 372 2.98 -3.66 -4.35
N LEU A 373 4.18 -4.06 -3.90
CA LEU A 373 4.71 -5.40 -4.15
C LEU A 373 4.13 -6.41 -3.15
N HIS A 374 3.45 -7.43 -3.65
CA HIS A 374 3.05 -8.59 -2.87
C HIS A 374 4.22 -9.56 -2.76
N LYS A 375 4.70 -9.77 -1.52
CA LYS A 375 5.90 -10.58 -1.26
C LYS A 375 5.68 -12.07 -1.57
N GLU A 376 4.46 -12.58 -1.39
CA GLU A 376 4.13 -14.01 -1.49
C GLU A 376 4.26 -14.57 -2.92
N ASP A 377 3.88 -13.79 -3.93
CA ASP A 377 3.86 -14.21 -5.34
C ASP A 377 4.78 -13.36 -6.24
N ALA A 378 5.48 -12.39 -5.64
CA ALA A 378 6.35 -11.42 -6.32
C ALA A 378 5.64 -10.74 -7.51
N SER A 379 4.40 -10.30 -7.27
CA SER A 379 3.61 -9.50 -8.20
C SER A 379 3.31 -8.13 -7.59
N TYR A 380 3.19 -7.12 -8.44
CA TYR A 380 2.72 -5.82 -8.02
C TYR A 380 1.20 -5.74 -8.15
N CYS A 381 0.55 -5.09 -7.19
CA CYS A 381 -0.82 -4.63 -7.27
C CYS A 381 -0.84 -3.12 -7.51
N LEU A 382 -1.34 -2.72 -8.68
CA LEU A 382 -1.64 -1.35 -9.03
C LEU A 382 -3.12 -1.09 -8.76
N SER A 383 -3.40 -0.18 -7.83
CA SER A 383 -4.75 0.33 -7.57
C SER A 383 -4.89 1.73 -8.15
N VAL A 384 -5.99 1.97 -8.84
CA VAL A 384 -6.36 3.28 -9.41
C VAL A 384 -7.80 3.58 -9.01
N GLU A 385 -8.03 4.79 -8.51
CA GLU A 385 -9.32 5.21 -7.98
C GLU A 385 -9.62 6.65 -8.38
N LEU A 386 -10.88 6.87 -8.77
CA LEU A 386 -11.46 8.17 -9.12
C LEU A 386 -12.60 8.50 -8.16
N ASP A 387 -12.92 9.79 -8.09
CA ASP A 387 -14.12 10.32 -7.44
C ASP A 387 -15.41 10.12 -8.26
N ALA A 388 -15.27 9.63 -9.49
CA ALA A 388 -16.35 9.33 -10.41
C ALA A 388 -16.12 7.97 -11.09
N SER A 389 -17.14 7.48 -11.80
CA SER A 389 -17.01 6.20 -12.50
C SER A 389 -15.95 6.26 -13.60
N ILE A 390 -15.12 5.22 -13.63
CA ILE A 390 -14.07 5.00 -14.61
C ILE A 390 -14.72 4.47 -15.89
N ASP A 391 -14.37 5.07 -17.02
CA ASP A 391 -14.76 4.58 -18.34
C ASP A 391 -13.77 3.52 -18.81
N ASN A 392 -12.49 3.90 -18.84
CA ASN A 392 -11.40 3.03 -19.21
C ASN A 392 -10.09 3.47 -18.55
N ILE A 393 -9.19 2.51 -18.36
CA ILE A 393 -7.79 2.72 -18.00
C ILE A 393 -6.92 2.12 -19.10
N LEU A 394 -6.06 2.95 -19.70
CA LEU A 394 -5.03 2.48 -20.63
C LEU A 394 -3.69 2.41 -19.90
N ILE A 395 -3.03 1.27 -20.00
CA ILE A 395 -1.67 1.03 -19.51
C ILE A 395 -0.74 0.96 -20.71
N GLN A 396 0.31 1.78 -20.68
CA GLN A 396 1.45 1.69 -21.58
C GLN A 396 2.72 1.44 -20.76
N SER A 397 3.53 0.47 -21.16
CA SER A 397 4.82 0.19 -20.53
C SER A 397 5.95 0.28 -21.54
N ASP A 398 7.04 0.95 -21.16
CA ASP A 398 8.29 1.00 -21.93
C ASP A 398 9.27 -0.13 -21.59
N THR A 399 8.86 -1.04 -20.71
CA THR A 399 9.58 -2.26 -20.32
C THR A 399 8.63 -3.46 -20.32
N PRO A 400 9.09 -4.68 -20.62
CA PRO A 400 8.30 -5.89 -20.48
C PRO A 400 7.67 -6.04 -19.09
N VAL A 401 6.35 -6.22 -19.07
CA VAL A 401 5.57 -6.55 -17.87
C VAL A 401 4.48 -7.54 -18.23
N ASP A 402 4.21 -8.48 -17.34
CA ASP A 402 3.13 -9.45 -17.53
C ASP A 402 1.90 -8.99 -16.75
N LEU A 403 0.79 -8.75 -17.44
CA LEU A 403 -0.48 -8.40 -16.80
C LEU A 403 -1.20 -9.68 -16.36
N LEU A 404 -1.53 -9.76 -15.08
CA LEU A 404 -2.19 -10.92 -14.50
C LEU A 404 -3.71 -10.70 -14.45
N GLU A 405 -4.46 -11.76 -14.75
CA GLU A 405 -5.90 -11.78 -14.51
C GLU A 405 -6.19 -11.75 -13.00
N THR A 406 -7.22 -11.02 -12.62
CA THR A 406 -7.61 -10.85 -11.21
C THR A 406 -9.10 -11.11 -11.09
N GLU A 407 -9.50 -12.08 -10.25
CA GLU A 407 -10.90 -12.50 -10.13
C GLU A 407 -11.84 -11.39 -9.65
N SER A 408 -11.35 -10.45 -8.83
CA SER A 408 -12.11 -9.28 -8.36
C SER A 408 -12.28 -8.19 -9.42
N ASN A 409 -11.57 -8.29 -10.55
CA ASN A 409 -11.60 -7.29 -11.60
C ASN A 409 -12.67 -7.64 -12.64
N SER A 410 -13.74 -6.86 -12.68
CA SER A 410 -14.84 -7.02 -13.64
C SER A 410 -14.63 -6.31 -14.99
N ALA A 411 -13.49 -5.65 -15.18
CA ALA A 411 -13.19 -4.92 -16.41
C ALA A 411 -12.82 -5.88 -17.55
N VAL A 412 -13.19 -5.51 -18.76
CA VAL A 412 -12.78 -6.23 -19.97
C VAL A 412 -11.42 -5.72 -20.40
N VAL A 413 -10.45 -6.63 -20.49
CA VAL A 413 -9.07 -6.33 -20.88
C VAL A 413 -8.89 -6.53 -22.37
N SER A 414 -8.30 -5.56 -23.05
CA SER A 414 -7.88 -5.66 -24.46
C SER A 414 -6.41 -5.35 -24.59
N LEU A 415 -5.63 -6.33 -25.05
CA LEU A 415 -4.21 -6.18 -25.36
C LEU A 415 -4.07 -5.74 -26.82
N SER A 416 -3.42 -4.60 -27.02
CA SER A 416 -3.11 -4.09 -28.36
C SER A 416 -1.77 -4.62 -28.85
N ALA A 417 -1.62 -4.77 -30.16
CA ALA A 417 -0.33 -5.10 -30.75
C ALA A 417 0.70 -4.00 -30.41
N CYS A 418 1.89 -4.41 -29.99
CA CYS A 418 2.96 -3.53 -29.52
C CYS A 418 4.17 -3.62 -30.46
N ASP A 419 4.85 -2.49 -30.71
CA ASP A 419 6.18 -2.48 -31.33
C ASP A 419 7.21 -2.00 -30.29
N PRO A 420 8.08 -2.90 -29.78
CA PRO A 420 9.14 -2.53 -28.84
C PRO A 420 10.07 -1.43 -29.34
N ARG A 421 10.22 -1.25 -30.65
CA ARG A 421 11.06 -0.20 -31.25
C ARG A 421 10.49 1.21 -31.03
N GLU A 422 9.19 1.31 -30.80
CA GLU A 422 8.51 2.57 -30.46
C GLU A 422 8.50 2.83 -28.95
N GLY A 423 9.14 1.97 -28.15
CA GLY A 423 9.15 2.07 -26.69
C GLY A 423 7.84 1.59 -26.05
N ASN A 424 7.07 0.76 -26.76
CA ASN A 424 5.85 0.14 -26.26
C ASN A 424 6.05 -1.37 -26.18
N PHE A 425 6.24 -1.89 -24.97
CA PHE A 425 6.27 -3.34 -24.72
C PHE A 425 4.90 -3.88 -24.35
N VAL A 426 4.09 -3.06 -23.68
CA VAL A 426 2.72 -3.40 -23.29
C VAL A 426 1.80 -2.23 -23.58
N LEU A 427 0.67 -2.51 -24.22
CA LEU A 427 -0.45 -1.62 -24.43
C LEU A 427 -1.72 -2.38 -24.08
N ALA A 428 -2.32 -2.05 -22.95
CA ALA A 428 -3.52 -2.70 -22.46
C ALA A 428 -4.61 -1.67 -22.17
N THR A 429 -5.84 -1.97 -22.55
CA THR A 429 -7.01 -1.16 -22.21
C THR A 429 -7.95 -1.97 -21.34
N TYR A 430 -8.19 -1.48 -20.13
CA TYR A 430 -9.19 -2.00 -19.20
C TYR A 430 -10.45 -1.17 -19.35
N ARG A 431 -11.53 -1.77 -19.87
CA ARG A 431 -12.83 -1.13 -19.97
C ARG A 431 -13.67 -1.52 -18.76
N CYS A 432 -13.97 -0.54 -17.92
CA CYS A 432 -14.70 -0.77 -16.67
C CYS A 432 -16.20 -0.93 -16.91
N GLN A 433 -16.86 -1.66 -16.02
CA GLN A 433 -18.32 -1.74 -15.99
C GLN A 433 -18.91 -0.45 -15.40
N ILE A 434 -20.24 -0.33 -15.44
CA ILE A 434 -20.95 0.85 -14.92
C ILE A 434 -20.70 0.96 -13.40
N ASN A 435 -20.50 2.19 -12.90
CA ASN A 435 -20.30 2.52 -11.48
C ASN A 435 -19.02 1.96 -10.82
N THR A 436 -18.00 1.61 -11.60
CA THR A 436 -16.68 1.27 -11.07
C THR A 436 -15.87 2.53 -10.80
N ASN A 437 -15.60 2.88 -9.54
CA ASN A 437 -14.76 4.03 -9.17
C ASN A 437 -13.31 3.63 -8.89
N ARG A 438 -13.05 2.34 -8.67
CA ARG A 438 -11.75 1.79 -8.29
C ARG A 438 -11.46 0.52 -9.09
N LEU A 439 -10.23 0.39 -9.57
CA LEU A 439 -9.75 -0.77 -10.30
C LEU A 439 -8.41 -1.25 -9.72
N GLU A 440 -8.31 -2.55 -9.47
CA GLU A 440 -7.05 -3.22 -9.14
C GLU A 440 -6.56 -4.04 -10.33
N MET A 441 -5.28 -3.92 -10.61
CA MET A 441 -4.61 -4.61 -11.70
C MET A 441 -3.33 -5.21 -11.14
N ARG A 442 -3.11 -6.50 -11.39
CA ARG A 442 -1.86 -7.16 -10.98
C ARG A 442 -0.92 -7.26 -12.16
N LEU A 443 0.37 -7.02 -11.91
CA LEU A 443 1.40 -7.13 -12.93
C LEU A 443 2.68 -7.70 -12.36
N ARG A 444 3.47 -8.36 -13.22
CA ARG A 444 4.81 -8.84 -12.88
C ARG A 444 5.84 -8.06 -13.67
N SER A 445 6.90 -7.66 -12.99
CA SER A 445 8.08 -7.06 -13.60
C SER A 445 9.17 -8.10 -13.75
N ILE A 446 10.07 -7.88 -14.71
CA ILE A 446 11.30 -8.66 -14.86
C ILE A 446 12.47 -7.90 -14.21
N GLU A 447 13.17 -8.56 -13.30
CA GLU A 447 14.33 -7.98 -12.63
C GLU A 447 15.44 -7.66 -13.65
N GLY A 448 16.08 -6.50 -13.50
CA GLY A 448 17.04 -5.94 -14.44
C GLY A 448 16.44 -5.05 -15.53
N GLN A 449 15.12 -5.06 -15.73
CA GLN A 449 14.45 -4.31 -16.79
C GLN A 449 13.68 -3.09 -16.23
N ALA A 450 14.43 -2.04 -15.90
CA ALA A 450 13.85 -0.78 -15.44
C ALA A 450 13.07 -0.05 -16.54
N GLY A 451 12.00 0.64 -16.14
CA GLY A 451 11.13 1.37 -17.04
C GLY A 451 10.13 2.26 -16.32
N THR A 452 9.11 2.70 -17.05
CA THR A 452 8.00 3.51 -16.58
C THR A 452 6.68 2.97 -17.11
N LEU A 453 5.73 2.78 -16.21
CA LEU A 453 4.35 2.50 -16.52
C LEU A 453 3.58 3.82 -16.65
N GLN A 454 3.01 4.07 -17.82
CA GLN A 454 2.14 5.21 -18.09
C GLN A 454 0.69 4.75 -18.01
N ILE A 455 -0.08 5.36 -17.12
CA ILE A 455 -1.47 5.00 -16.84
C ILE A 455 -2.35 6.19 -17.23
N TYR A 456 -3.28 5.95 -18.14
CA TYR A 456 -4.21 6.94 -18.66
C TYR A 456 -5.61 6.60 -18.17
N VAL A 457 -6.15 7.42 -17.28
CA VAL A 457 -7.41 7.15 -16.60
C VAL A 457 -8.47 8.08 -17.15
N THR A 458 -9.54 7.52 -17.72
CA THR A 458 -10.64 8.27 -18.32
C THR A 458 -11.91 8.15 -17.47
N SER A 459 -12.52 9.28 -17.10
CA SER A 459 -13.80 9.29 -16.37
C SER A 459 -15.00 9.09 -17.32
N GLN A 460 -16.13 8.64 -16.78
CA GLN A 460 -17.40 8.62 -17.52
C GLN A 460 -18.06 9.99 -17.64
N ILE A 461 -17.68 10.95 -16.78
CA ILE A 461 -18.20 12.33 -16.76
C ILE A 461 -17.93 13.04 -18.11
N GLN A 462 -18.90 13.85 -18.55
CA GLN A 462 -18.79 14.71 -19.73
C GLN A 462 -18.37 16.13 -19.30
N PRO A 463 -17.40 16.79 -19.99
CA PRO A 463 -16.59 16.25 -21.09
C PRO A 463 -15.68 15.11 -20.62
N LYS A 464 -15.54 14.07 -21.46
CA LYS A 464 -14.56 12.99 -21.22
C LYS A 464 -13.18 13.61 -21.04
N ARG A 465 -12.53 13.28 -19.93
CA ARG A 465 -11.17 13.72 -19.62
C ARG A 465 -10.32 12.53 -19.29
N CYS A 466 -9.05 12.64 -19.64
CA CYS A 466 -8.03 11.66 -19.36
C CYS A 466 -6.96 12.28 -18.47
N ARG A 467 -6.61 11.61 -17.37
CA ARG A 467 -5.45 11.95 -16.55
C ARG A 467 -4.35 10.92 -16.79
N LYS A 468 -3.15 11.41 -17.14
CA LYS A 468 -1.94 10.59 -17.24
C LYS A 468 -1.21 10.56 -15.90
N ILE A 469 -0.81 9.36 -15.48
CA ILE A 469 0.00 9.08 -14.29
C ILE A 469 1.22 8.28 -14.74
N SER A 470 2.37 8.52 -14.13
CA SER A 470 3.61 7.80 -14.43
C SER A 470 4.10 7.10 -13.15
N VAL A 471 4.30 5.78 -13.21
CA VAL A 471 4.79 4.95 -12.11
C VAL A 471 6.09 4.28 -12.54
N PRO A 472 7.20 4.43 -11.79
CA PRO A 472 8.47 3.81 -12.15
C PRO A 472 8.45 2.30 -11.89
N ILE A 473 9.09 1.54 -12.78
CA ILE A 473 9.47 0.15 -12.57
C ILE A 473 10.98 0.14 -12.31
N TYR A 474 11.35 -0.18 -11.07
CA TYR A 474 12.74 -0.21 -10.65
C TYR A 474 13.49 -1.38 -11.29
N ALA A 475 14.80 -1.27 -11.43
CA ALA A 475 15.58 -2.38 -11.96
C ALA A 475 15.63 -3.58 -11.03
N LEU A 476 15.78 -3.33 -9.73
CA LEU A 476 15.67 -4.34 -8.68
C LEU A 476 14.27 -4.27 -8.08
N SER A 477 13.25 -4.33 -8.93
CA SER A 477 11.84 -4.19 -8.57
C SER A 477 11.39 -5.22 -7.54
N LEU A 478 11.96 -6.43 -7.56
CA LEU A 478 11.56 -7.51 -6.67
C LEU A 478 12.27 -7.46 -5.31
N HIS A 479 13.07 -6.44 -5.02
CA HIS A 479 13.75 -6.29 -3.74
C HIS A 479 12.87 -5.54 -2.73
N VAL A 480 12.82 -6.05 -1.50
CA VAL A 480 12.10 -5.44 -0.38
C VAL A 480 13.10 -5.03 0.67
N ARG A 481 13.02 -3.77 1.11
CA ARG A 481 13.87 -3.24 2.17
C ARG A 481 13.62 -3.97 3.48
N GLN A 482 14.69 -4.30 4.19
CA GLN A 482 14.67 -4.85 5.54
C GLN A 482 14.98 -3.74 6.53
N HIS A 483 14.29 -3.79 7.68
CA HIS A 483 14.38 -2.77 8.73
C HIS A 483 14.80 -3.34 10.08
N ASP A 484 15.05 -4.65 10.16
CA ASP A 484 15.51 -5.29 11.38
C ASP A 484 16.97 -4.93 11.65
N ASP A 485 17.25 -4.56 12.90
CA ASP A 485 18.61 -4.30 13.41
C ASP A 485 19.35 -5.60 13.74
N ASP A 486 18.78 -6.75 13.38
CA ASP A 486 19.41 -8.04 13.59
C ASP A 486 20.62 -8.15 12.65
N ASP A 487 21.77 -7.78 13.20
CA ASP A 487 23.11 -8.19 12.82
C ASP A 487 23.29 -9.72 12.90
N THR A 488 22.22 -10.49 12.67
CA THR A 488 22.34 -11.89 12.28
C THR A 488 23.03 -11.87 10.92
N ALA A 489 24.35 -11.89 11.02
CA ALA A 489 25.28 -12.03 9.95
C ALA A 489 24.87 -13.27 9.16
N SER A 490 24.03 -13.08 8.15
CA SER A 490 24.00 -13.99 7.01
C SER A 490 25.39 -13.85 6.41
N SER A 491 26.34 -14.63 6.91
CA SER A 491 27.65 -14.81 6.30
C SER A 491 27.45 -15.70 5.08
N GLY A 492 26.62 -15.22 4.15
CA GLY A 492 26.48 -15.81 2.85
C GLY A 492 27.76 -15.55 2.05
N PRO A 493 28.07 -16.38 1.05
CA PRO A 493 29.07 -16.03 0.05
C PRO A 493 28.59 -14.79 -0.72
N PHE A 494 29.07 -13.61 -0.33
CA PHE A 494 28.72 -12.36 -0.98
C PHE A 494 29.61 -12.10 -2.18
N ASN A 495 28.96 -11.79 -3.31
CA ASN A 495 29.62 -11.10 -4.41
C ASN A 495 29.78 -9.64 -4.02
N GLU A 496 30.95 -9.06 -4.29
CA GLU A 496 31.26 -7.69 -3.93
C GLU A 496 31.30 -6.81 -5.17
N LEU A 497 30.65 -5.66 -5.11
CA LEU A 497 30.81 -4.56 -6.06
C LEU A 497 31.23 -3.32 -5.31
N LYS A 498 32.45 -2.86 -5.59
CA LYS A 498 33.01 -1.63 -5.03
C LYS A 498 33.12 -0.56 -6.10
N LEU A 499 32.52 0.59 -5.82
CA LEU A 499 32.56 1.78 -6.66
C LEU A 499 33.31 2.88 -5.92
N ASN A 500 34.43 3.35 -6.47
CA ASN A 500 35.13 4.52 -5.96
C ASN A 500 35.06 5.65 -6.98
N GLY A 501 34.90 6.89 -6.52
CA GLY A 501 34.87 8.05 -7.41
C GLY A 501 34.53 9.34 -6.67
N ASN A 502 34.34 10.43 -7.41
CA ASN A 502 34.08 11.74 -6.82
C ASN A 502 32.58 12.03 -6.62
N PHE A 503 31.83 11.09 -6.03
CA PHE A 503 30.41 11.28 -5.71
C PHE A 503 30.18 11.59 -4.23
N THR A 504 29.13 12.33 -3.95
CA THR A 504 28.61 12.60 -2.61
C THR A 504 27.66 11.48 -2.15
N ILE A 505 27.36 11.44 -0.85
CA ILE A 505 26.37 10.50 -0.30
C ILE A 505 25.00 10.73 -0.96
N ALA A 506 24.59 12.00 -1.11
CA ALA A 506 23.31 12.35 -1.73
C ALA A 506 23.21 11.90 -3.20
N GLU A 507 24.30 11.99 -3.97
CA GLU A 507 24.31 11.52 -5.36
C GLU A 507 24.19 9.99 -5.45
N MET A 508 24.97 9.25 -4.66
CA MET A 508 24.85 7.78 -4.62
C MET A 508 23.47 7.35 -4.14
N HIS A 509 22.93 8.01 -3.12
CA HIS A 509 21.58 7.78 -2.62
C HIS A 509 20.52 7.99 -3.72
N ALA A 510 20.63 9.09 -4.47
CA ALA A 510 19.74 9.37 -5.60
C ALA A 510 19.90 8.39 -6.78
N TRP A 511 21.06 7.77 -6.96
CA TRP A 511 21.24 6.69 -7.94
C TRP A 511 20.58 5.41 -7.47
N LEU A 512 20.68 5.08 -6.18
CA LEU A 512 20.02 3.93 -5.59
C LEU A 512 18.49 4.06 -5.63
N SER A 513 17.94 5.26 -5.43
CA SER A 513 16.49 5.50 -5.55
C SER A 513 15.94 5.31 -6.97
N LEU A 514 16.79 5.21 -7.99
CA LEU A 514 16.39 4.85 -9.36
C LEU A 514 16.44 3.32 -9.59
N ALA A 515 17.24 2.60 -8.80
CA ALA A 515 17.48 1.18 -8.96
C ALA A 515 16.63 0.31 -8.02
N LEU A 516 16.36 0.80 -6.82
CA LEU A 516 15.70 0.08 -5.73
C LEU A 516 14.40 0.77 -5.32
N PRO A 517 13.36 -0.01 -4.97
CA PRO A 517 12.15 0.54 -4.34
C PRO A 517 12.44 0.93 -2.88
N ASP A 518 11.54 1.74 -2.31
CA ASP A 518 11.50 2.03 -0.86
C ASP A 518 12.83 2.53 -0.26
N VAL A 519 13.59 3.28 -1.06
CA VAL A 519 14.77 4.02 -0.60
C VAL A 519 14.26 5.20 0.24
N PRO A 520 14.84 5.44 1.44
CA PRO A 520 14.35 6.48 2.34
C PRO A 520 14.47 7.87 1.73
N GLU A 521 13.73 8.84 2.27
CA GLU A 521 13.77 10.23 1.80
C GLU A 521 15.15 10.86 2.00
N ARG A 522 15.82 10.45 3.07
CA ARG A 522 17.20 10.84 3.37
C ARG A 522 17.98 9.63 3.85
N PRO A 523 19.28 9.54 3.52
CA PRO A 523 20.12 8.45 4.01
C PRO A 523 20.28 8.57 5.54
N HIS A 524 20.04 7.47 6.26
CA HIS A 524 20.42 7.35 7.66
C HIS A 524 21.94 7.18 7.74
N ILE A 525 22.64 8.22 8.19
CA ILE A 525 24.10 8.23 8.25
C ILE A 525 24.54 7.88 9.67
N HIS A 526 25.27 6.77 9.81
CA HIS A 526 25.95 6.36 11.03
C HIS A 526 27.45 6.33 10.77
N GLU A 527 28.25 7.01 11.61
CA GLU A 527 29.72 7.10 11.44
C GLU A 527 30.20 7.53 10.04
N GLY A 528 29.40 8.34 9.34
CA GLY A 528 29.71 8.84 7.99
C GLY A 528 29.38 7.87 6.85
N GLU A 529 28.76 6.73 7.15
CA GLU A 529 28.31 5.72 6.20
C GLU A 529 26.79 5.54 6.27
N ALA A 530 26.15 5.32 5.13
CA ALA A 530 24.75 4.96 5.04
C ALA A 530 24.62 3.48 4.64
N VAL A 531 23.68 2.78 5.26
CA VAL A 531 23.46 1.34 5.08
C VAL A 531 22.01 1.08 4.72
N LEU A 532 21.78 0.29 3.68
CA LEU A 532 20.48 -0.25 3.31
C LEU A 532 20.60 -1.76 3.08
N VAL A 533 19.61 -2.52 3.55
CA VAL A 533 19.56 -3.98 3.36
C VAL A 533 18.26 -4.33 2.67
N TYR A 534 18.34 -5.21 1.69
CA TYR A 534 17.21 -5.68 0.89
C TYR A 534 17.21 -7.20 0.80
N ILE A 535 16.02 -7.78 0.64
CA ILE A 535 15.81 -9.19 0.32
C ILE A 535 14.99 -9.29 -0.97
N SER A 536 15.42 -10.11 -1.92
CA SER A 536 14.62 -10.44 -3.10
C SER A 536 13.37 -11.20 -2.66
N SER A 537 12.18 -10.64 -2.92
CA SER A 537 10.90 -11.29 -2.58
C SER A 537 10.70 -12.58 -3.36
N PHE A 538 11.29 -12.68 -4.55
CA PHE A 538 11.18 -13.88 -5.36
C PHE A 538 12.19 -14.95 -4.94
N ILE A 539 13.49 -14.65 -4.83
CA ILE A 539 14.51 -15.70 -4.58
C ILE A 539 14.80 -15.88 -3.07
N GLY A 540 14.69 -14.82 -2.27
CA GLY A 540 15.08 -14.81 -0.86
C GLY A 540 16.56 -14.45 -0.61
N THR A 541 17.26 -13.93 -1.62
CA THR A 541 18.67 -13.52 -1.51
C THR A 541 18.83 -12.13 -0.92
N VAL A 542 19.91 -11.91 -0.16
CA VAL A 542 20.21 -10.64 0.51
C VAL A 542 21.11 -9.74 -0.35
N LEU A 543 20.80 -8.45 -0.35
CA LEU A 543 21.63 -7.35 -0.87
C LEU A 543 21.89 -6.34 0.25
N LYS A 544 23.16 -6.04 0.53
CA LYS A 544 23.60 -4.99 1.46
C LYS A 544 24.28 -3.87 0.68
N CYS A 545 23.77 -2.66 0.82
CA CYS A 545 24.28 -1.45 0.20
C CYS A 545 24.92 -0.58 1.29
N LYS A 546 26.25 -0.43 1.27
CA LYS A 546 26.99 0.46 2.16
C LYS A 546 27.64 1.56 1.34
N TYR A 547 27.42 2.82 1.69
CA TYR A 547 27.96 3.93 0.91
C TYR A 547 28.27 5.13 1.77
N LYS A 548 29.38 5.77 1.41
CA LYS A 548 29.87 7.01 2.00
C LYS A 548 30.38 7.93 0.90
N LYS A 549 30.85 9.11 1.27
CA LYS A 549 31.43 10.05 0.30
C LYS A 549 32.57 9.38 -0.48
N GLY A 550 32.40 9.29 -1.79
CA GLY A 550 33.36 8.78 -2.76
C GLY A 550 33.63 7.27 -2.77
N SER A 551 32.92 6.47 -1.98
CA SER A 551 33.07 5.02 -1.92
C SER A 551 31.74 4.36 -1.64
N ALA A 552 31.39 3.33 -2.41
CA ALA A 552 30.23 2.48 -2.19
C ALA A 552 30.63 1.01 -2.31
N LEU A 553 30.08 0.17 -1.45
CA LEU A 553 30.27 -1.27 -1.39
C LEU A 553 28.90 -1.95 -1.38
N PHE A 554 28.67 -2.79 -2.36
CA PHE A 554 27.46 -3.59 -2.49
C PHE A 554 27.83 -5.05 -2.32
N LEU A 555 27.15 -5.74 -1.40
CA LEU A 555 27.35 -7.15 -1.11
C LEU A 555 26.07 -7.90 -1.42
N GLY A 556 26.10 -8.83 -2.38
CA GLY A 556 24.91 -9.55 -2.83
C GLY A 556 25.13 -11.05 -2.92
N GLU A 557 24.23 -11.85 -2.37
CA GLU A 557 24.28 -13.32 -2.51
C GLU A 557 24.02 -13.75 -3.97
N ASN A 558 23.26 -12.96 -4.72
CA ASN A 558 23.00 -13.18 -6.14
C ASN A 558 23.92 -12.31 -7.01
N ILE A 559 24.69 -12.93 -7.90
CA ILE A 559 25.57 -12.21 -8.84
C ILE A 559 24.77 -11.37 -9.84
N SER A 560 23.58 -11.83 -10.27
CA SER A 560 22.73 -11.05 -11.18
C SER A 560 22.35 -9.69 -10.58
N THR A 561 21.98 -9.65 -9.30
CA THR A 561 21.70 -8.39 -8.58
C THR A 561 22.88 -7.42 -8.64
N ILE A 562 24.11 -7.93 -8.44
CA ILE A 562 25.33 -7.13 -8.48
C ILE A 562 25.62 -6.61 -9.89
N ILE A 563 25.44 -7.45 -10.91
CA ILE A 563 25.63 -7.05 -12.30
C ILE A 563 24.62 -5.98 -12.73
N ILE A 564 23.35 -6.13 -12.35
CA ILE A 564 22.29 -5.15 -12.59
C ILE A 564 22.65 -3.81 -11.95
N LEU A 565 23.05 -3.79 -10.67
CA LEU A 565 23.48 -2.56 -9.99
C LEU A 565 24.68 -1.92 -10.66
N ARG A 566 25.71 -2.70 -10.99
CA ARG A 566 26.89 -2.18 -11.68
C ARG A 566 26.49 -1.46 -12.97
N ASP A 567 25.66 -2.08 -13.79
CA ASP A 567 25.28 -1.54 -15.09
C ASP A 567 24.50 -0.22 -14.95
N ILE A 568 23.59 -0.12 -13.96
CA ILE A 568 22.79 1.08 -13.73
C ILE A 568 23.62 2.20 -13.12
N LEU A 569 24.38 1.92 -12.07
CA LEU A 569 25.17 2.93 -11.38
C LEU A 569 26.28 3.49 -12.29
N THR A 570 26.91 2.65 -13.12
CA THR A 570 27.89 3.12 -14.11
C THR A 570 27.24 3.92 -15.23
N LYS A 571 26.02 3.56 -15.66
CA LYS A 571 25.23 4.36 -16.61
C LYS A 571 24.90 5.74 -16.05
N GLU A 572 24.46 5.84 -14.79
CA GLU A 572 24.17 7.13 -14.13
C GLU A 572 25.42 7.99 -13.93
N ALA A 573 26.54 7.39 -13.53
CA ALA A 573 27.81 8.10 -13.46
C ALA A 573 28.25 8.63 -14.82
N THR A 574 28.09 7.83 -15.89
CA THR A 574 28.42 8.24 -17.26
C THR A 574 27.55 9.41 -17.73
N LYS A 575 26.23 9.36 -17.47
CA LYS A 575 25.30 10.48 -17.77
C LYS A 575 25.76 11.79 -17.11
N ARG A 576 26.30 11.71 -15.89
CA ARG A 576 26.82 12.86 -15.14
C ARG A 576 28.31 13.16 -15.41
N LYS A 577 28.94 12.46 -16.37
CA LYS A 577 30.36 12.58 -16.72
C LYS A 577 31.31 12.35 -15.53
N MET A 578 30.91 11.47 -14.61
CA MET A 578 31.70 11.09 -13.44
C MET A 578 32.53 9.85 -13.76
N LYS A 579 33.82 9.87 -13.42
CA LYS A 579 34.69 8.71 -13.51
C LYS A 579 34.52 7.85 -12.27
N LEU A 580 34.28 6.55 -12.48
CA LEU A 580 34.19 5.55 -11.42
C LEU A 580 35.26 4.47 -11.65
N ASP A 581 35.96 4.12 -10.57
CA ASP A 581 36.73 2.89 -10.49
C ASP A 581 35.81 1.78 -9.98
N VAL A 582 35.60 0.77 -10.82
CA VAL A 582 34.65 -0.31 -10.59
C VAL A 582 35.40 -1.61 -10.33
N PHE A 583 35.20 -2.21 -9.17
CA PHE A 583 35.76 -3.50 -8.80
C PHE A 583 34.61 -4.47 -8.52
N CYS A 584 34.68 -5.67 -9.09
CA CYS A 584 33.68 -6.71 -8.90
C CYS A 584 34.39 -8.01 -8.54
N GLU A 585 34.10 -8.56 -7.36
CA GLU A 585 34.62 -9.83 -6.89
C GLU A 585 33.47 -10.84 -6.78
N VAL A 586 33.69 -12.03 -7.32
CA VAL A 586 32.66 -13.06 -7.42
C VAL A 586 32.98 -14.18 -6.45
N ALA A 587 32.05 -14.47 -5.52
CA ALA A 587 32.23 -15.55 -4.56
C ALA A 587 31.85 -16.89 -5.17
N GLU A 588 32.73 -17.89 -5.11
CA GLU A 588 32.49 -19.17 -5.78
C GLU A 588 31.25 -19.92 -5.27
N GLY A 589 30.97 -19.80 -3.97
CA GLY A 589 29.81 -20.42 -3.34
C GLY A 589 28.48 -19.71 -3.61
N SER A 590 28.48 -18.51 -4.23
CA SER A 590 27.25 -17.71 -4.40
C SER A 590 26.23 -18.41 -5.30
N VAL A 591 26.70 -19.06 -6.37
CA VAL A 591 25.82 -19.82 -7.28
C VAL A 591 25.18 -21.00 -6.55
N SER A 592 25.95 -21.74 -5.75
CA SER A 592 25.40 -22.84 -4.93
C SER A 592 24.29 -22.33 -4.02
N ARG A 593 24.55 -21.22 -3.32
CA ARG A 593 23.56 -20.59 -2.43
C ARG A 593 22.27 -20.22 -3.15
N VAL A 594 22.35 -19.61 -4.33
CA VAL A 594 21.16 -19.24 -5.12
C VAL A 594 20.41 -20.50 -5.58
N LEU A 595 21.11 -21.50 -6.10
CA LEU A 595 20.49 -22.75 -6.56
C LEU A 595 19.83 -23.53 -5.42
N GLU A 596 20.44 -23.55 -4.22
CA GLU A 596 19.86 -24.17 -3.01
C GLU A 596 18.53 -23.52 -2.61
N LEU A 597 18.34 -22.21 -2.85
CA LEU A 597 17.08 -21.51 -2.60
C LEU A 597 16.04 -21.75 -3.70
N ILE A 598 16.49 -21.84 -4.96
CA ILE A 598 15.59 -21.98 -6.12
C ILE A 598 15.11 -23.42 -6.32
N LEU A 599 15.97 -24.42 -6.14
CA LEU A 599 15.67 -25.81 -6.46
C LEU A 599 14.45 -26.40 -5.72
N PRO A 600 14.26 -26.18 -4.41
CA PRO A 600 13.06 -26.66 -3.74
C PRO A 600 11.77 -26.11 -4.39
N ARG A 601 11.80 -24.85 -4.84
CA ARG A 601 10.67 -24.20 -5.52
C ARG A 601 10.50 -24.72 -6.94
N LEU A 602 11.59 -25.01 -7.64
CA LEU A 602 11.58 -25.65 -8.95
C LEU A 602 10.93 -27.05 -8.89
N ASN A 603 11.31 -27.84 -7.88
CA ASN A 603 10.73 -29.16 -7.64
C ASN A 603 9.24 -29.05 -7.31
N ALA A 604 8.86 -28.16 -6.40
CA ALA A 604 7.46 -27.94 -6.05
C ALA A 604 6.62 -27.49 -7.26
N ALA A 605 7.15 -26.60 -8.11
CA ALA A 605 6.49 -26.16 -9.34
C ALA A 605 6.29 -27.32 -10.34
N TYR A 606 7.31 -28.15 -10.53
CA TYR A 606 7.22 -29.32 -11.40
C TYR A 606 6.18 -30.32 -10.89
N ASP A 607 6.19 -30.62 -9.59
CA ASP A 607 5.26 -31.54 -8.96
C ASP A 607 3.82 -31.00 -9.03
N LEU A 608 3.63 -29.69 -8.88
CA LEU A 608 2.33 -29.02 -9.05
C LEU A 608 1.81 -29.19 -10.48
N ILE A 609 2.64 -28.95 -11.50
CA ILE A 609 2.27 -29.11 -12.91
C ILE A 609 1.93 -30.58 -13.23
N GLN A 610 2.68 -31.54 -12.70
CA GLN A 610 2.38 -32.96 -12.87
C GLN A 610 1.04 -33.34 -12.23
N LYS A 611 0.77 -32.86 -11.00
CA LYS A 611 -0.52 -33.08 -10.33
C LYS A 611 -1.70 -32.52 -11.12
N ILE A 612 -1.56 -31.32 -11.70
CA ILE A 612 -2.60 -30.73 -12.58
C ILE A 612 -2.84 -31.60 -13.81
N LYS A 613 -1.77 -32.06 -14.49
CA LYS A 613 -1.90 -32.97 -15.64
C LYS A 613 -2.64 -34.26 -15.30
N ILE A 614 -2.37 -34.83 -14.12
CA ILE A 614 -3.05 -36.02 -13.62
C ILE A 614 -4.52 -35.70 -13.34
N LEU A 615 -4.82 -34.59 -12.67
CA LEU A 615 -6.20 -34.16 -12.39
C LEU A 615 -7.01 -33.93 -13.68
N ASP A 616 -6.42 -33.32 -14.70
CA ASP A 616 -7.07 -33.12 -15.99
C ASP A 616 -7.38 -34.47 -16.66
N ALA A 617 -6.44 -35.41 -16.65
CA ALA A 617 -6.65 -36.76 -17.17
C ALA A 617 -7.71 -37.55 -16.37
N LEU A 618 -7.73 -37.40 -15.04
CA LEU A 618 -8.74 -38.01 -14.19
C LEU A 618 -10.13 -37.42 -14.46
N GLY A 619 -10.26 -36.10 -14.63
CA GLY A 619 -11.52 -35.45 -14.97
C GLY A 619 -12.10 -35.94 -16.29
N GLU A 620 -11.24 -36.11 -17.32
CA GLU A 620 -11.64 -36.74 -18.59
C GLU A 620 -12.12 -38.19 -18.41
N TRP A 621 -11.52 -38.94 -17.47
CA TRP A 621 -11.91 -40.31 -17.16
C TRP A 621 -13.22 -40.40 -16.35
N GLU A 622 -13.44 -39.52 -15.37
CA GLU A 622 -14.67 -39.47 -14.57
C GLU A 622 -15.91 -39.22 -15.44
N LEU A 623 -15.77 -38.42 -16.51
CA LEU A 623 -16.81 -38.20 -17.52
C LEU A 623 -17.23 -39.50 -18.24
N GLN A 624 -16.38 -40.53 -18.23
CA GLN A 624 -16.60 -41.80 -18.93
C GLN A 624 -16.98 -42.96 -17.98
N SER A 625 -16.76 -42.86 -16.66
CA SER A 625 -16.97 -43.95 -15.70
C SER A 625 -17.14 -43.43 -14.27
N ASN A 626 -18.03 -44.07 -13.48
CA ASN A 626 -18.20 -43.69 -12.06
C ASN A 626 -16.93 -44.04 -11.25
N PRO A 627 -16.20 -43.07 -10.67
CA PRO A 627 -14.74 -43.15 -10.62
C PRO A 627 -14.17 -43.51 -9.24
N ARG A 628 -14.92 -43.23 -8.16
CA ARG A 628 -14.37 -43.23 -6.79
C ARG A 628 -14.04 -44.60 -6.22
N GLU A 629 -14.68 -45.67 -6.69
CA GLU A 629 -14.50 -47.03 -6.13
C GLU A 629 -13.32 -47.80 -6.74
N ASN A 630 -12.78 -47.38 -7.90
CA ASN A 630 -11.73 -48.10 -8.64
C ASN A 630 -10.36 -47.39 -8.70
N LEU A 631 -10.21 -46.23 -8.05
CA LEU A 631 -8.96 -45.47 -8.00
C LEU A 631 -8.09 -45.93 -6.82
N CYS A 632 -6.77 -45.86 -6.98
CA CYS A 632 -5.85 -46.04 -5.86
C CYS A 632 -5.96 -44.85 -4.89
N SER A 633 -5.56 -45.07 -3.63
CA SER A 633 -5.66 -44.05 -2.56
C SER A 633 -4.94 -42.75 -2.91
N GLU A 634 -3.82 -42.81 -3.62
CA GLU A 634 -3.05 -41.63 -4.04
C GLU A 634 -3.85 -40.69 -4.96
N TYR A 635 -4.59 -41.23 -5.92
CA TYR A 635 -5.43 -40.42 -6.81
C TYR A 635 -6.74 -39.97 -6.16
N GLN A 636 -7.28 -40.76 -5.22
CA GLN A 636 -8.42 -40.33 -4.40
C GLN A 636 -8.04 -39.11 -3.55
N GLU A 637 -6.89 -39.14 -2.86
CA GLU A 637 -6.37 -38.00 -2.10
C GLU A 637 -6.09 -36.78 -2.98
N LEU A 638 -5.67 -36.99 -4.23
CA LEU A 638 -5.43 -35.92 -5.19
C LEU A 638 -6.74 -35.23 -5.60
N LEU A 639 -7.81 -36.00 -5.85
CA LEU A 639 -9.15 -35.48 -6.16
C LEU A 639 -9.75 -34.73 -4.97
N GLU A 640 -9.54 -35.19 -3.75
CA GLU A 640 -9.96 -34.46 -2.54
C GLU A 640 -9.31 -33.07 -2.44
N LYS A 641 -8.07 -32.93 -2.93
CA LYS A 641 -7.29 -31.68 -2.90
C LYS A 641 -7.35 -30.89 -4.22
N GLU A 642 -8.18 -31.29 -5.18
CA GLU A 642 -8.21 -30.69 -6.52
C GLU A 642 -8.38 -29.16 -6.47
N THR A 643 -9.31 -28.67 -5.65
CA THR A 643 -9.62 -27.24 -5.53
C THR A 643 -8.42 -26.43 -5.02
N GLU A 644 -7.69 -26.95 -4.03
CA GLU A 644 -6.48 -26.33 -3.49
C GLU A 644 -5.35 -26.30 -4.53
N ILE A 645 -5.11 -27.43 -5.20
CA ILE A 645 -4.04 -27.58 -6.20
C ILE A 645 -4.29 -26.66 -7.40
N ARG A 646 -5.54 -26.61 -7.91
CA ARG A 646 -5.90 -25.69 -9.00
C ARG A 646 -5.79 -24.23 -8.58
N SER A 647 -6.17 -23.88 -7.34
CA SER A 647 -5.99 -22.53 -6.81
C SER A 647 -4.50 -22.12 -6.72
N LEU A 648 -3.63 -23.03 -6.29
CA LEU A 648 -2.18 -22.79 -6.26
C LEU A 648 -1.61 -22.57 -7.67
N MET A 649 -2.05 -23.34 -8.66
CA MET A 649 -1.63 -23.17 -10.07
C MET A 649 -2.15 -21.84 -10.66
N ALA A 650 -3.37 -21.43 -10.31
CA ALA A 650 -3.95 -20.17 -10.77
C ALA A 650 -3.18 -18.94 -10.26
N LYS A 651 -2.51 -19.03 -9.11
CA LYS A 651 -1.67 -17.93 -8.60
C LYS A 651 -0.49 -17.64 -9.51
N ASP A 652 0.14 -18.65 -10.08
CA ASP A 652 1.26 -18.49 -11.01
C ASP A 652 1.36 -19.64 -12.02
N THR A 653 0.65 -19.46 -13.14
CA THR A 653 0.60 -20.44 -14.23
C THR A 653 1.95 -20.65 -14.94
N GLU A 654 2.87 -19.69 -14.82
CA GLU A 654 4.17 -19.70 -15.51
C GLU A 654 5.36 -19.84 -14.54
N ILE A 655 5.11 -20.25 -13.29
CA ILE A 655 6.15 -20.32 -12.24
C ILE A 655 7.38 -21.12 -12.69
N LEU A 656 7.20 -22.23 -13.42
CA LEU A 656 8.31 -23.06 -13.91
C LEU A 656 9.17 -22.30 -14.93
N ASN A 657 8.54 -21.62 -15.89
CA ASN A 657 9.22 -20.82 -16.92
C ASN A 657 10.01 -19.68 -16.28
N ARG A 658 9.43 -19.02 -15.27
CA ARG A 658 10.09 -17.95 -14.50
C ARG A 658 11.33 -18.45 -13.77
N LEU A 659 11.22 -19.61 -13.09
CA LEU A 659 12.36 -20.20 -12.38
C LEU A 659 13.48 -20.61 -13.35
N HIS A 660 13.14 -21.17 -14.50
CA HIS A 660 14.12 -21.46 -15.56
C HIS A 660 14.79 -20.21 -16.11
N ALA A 661 14.02 -19.14 -16.35
CA ALA A 661 14.54 -17.86 -16.81
C ALA A 661 15.57 -17.28 -15.82
N ILE A 662 15.27 -17.33 -14.52
CA ILE A 662 16.19 -16.83 -13.48
C ILE A 662 17.47 -17.65 -13.41
N ILE A 663 17.41 -18.97 -13.54
CA ILE A 663 18.63 -19.80 -13.58
C ILE A 663 19.44 -19.49 -14.86
N THR A 664 18.75 -19.23 -15.97
CA THR A 664 19.37 -18.85 -17.24
C THR A 664 20.10 -17.50 -17.12
N ASP A 665 19.44 -16.49 -16.56
CA ASP A 665 20.01 -15.16 -16.34
C ASP A 665 21.17 -15.21 -15.34
N LEU A 666 21.04 -16.01 -14.28
CA LEU A 666 22.12 -16.29 -13.33
C LEU A 666 23.36 -16.85 -14.04
N TYR A 667 23.18 -17.77 -15.00
CA TYR A 667 24.28 -18.34 -15.77
C TYR A 667 24.92 -17.31 -16.72
N VAL A 668 24.11 -16.50 -17.40
CA VAL A 668 24.59 -15.41 -18.26
C VAL A 668 25.44 -14.43 -17.45
N ASP A 669 24.94 -14.00 -16.29
CA ASP A 669 25.63 -13.04 -15.43
C ASP A 669 26.87 -13.64 -14.76
N TRP A 670 26.84 -14.93 -14.41
CA TRP A 670 28.00 -15.65 -13.90
C TRP A 670 29.14 -15.71 -14.92
N GLU A 671 28.85 -16.09 -16.17
CA GLU A 671 29.85 -16.16 -17.24
C GLU A 671 30.42 -14.77 -17.56
N ARG A 672 29.56 -13.75 -17.52
CA ARG A 672 29.96 -12.35 -17.69
C ARG A 672 30.83 -11.85 -16.56
N ALA A 673 30.50 -12.17 -15.30
CA ALA A 673 31.21 -11.68 -14.12
C ALA A 673 32.54 -12.42 -13.90
N LYS A 674 32.52 -13.76 -13.91
CA LYS A 674 33.68 -14.59 -13.57
C LYS A 674 34.63 -14.81 -14.75
N ARG A 675 34.10 -14.98 -15.96
CA ARG A 675 34.89 -15.36 -17.16
C ARG A 675 35.02 -14.24 -18.19
N SER A 676 34.41 -13.08 -17.94
CA SER A 676 34.32 -11.97 -18.90
C SER A 676 33.75 -12.40 -20.26
N ARG A 677 32.96 -13.49 -20.30
CA ARG A 677 32.36 -14.04 -21.51
C ARG A 677 30.92 -13.56 -21.62
N ARG A 678 30.56 -13.01 -22.78
CA ARG A 678 29.16 -12.68 -23.09
C ARG A 678 28.54 -13.88 -23.80
N ILE A 679 27.48 -14.43 -23.21
CA ILE A 679 26.67 -15.50 -23.78
C ILE A 679 25.25 -14.94 -23.93
N SER A 680 24.57 -15.30 -25.02
CA SER A 680 23.16 -14.92 -25.22
C SER A 680 22.24 -15.77 -24.34
N SER A 681 21.08 -15.23 -23.96
CA SER A 681 20.09 -16.00 -23.18
C SER A 681 19.70 -17.31 -23.90
N ILE A 682 19.57 -17.28 -25.24
CA ILE A 682 19.27 -18.44 -26.08
C ILE A 682 20.35 -19.53 -25.95
N GLU A 683 21.63 -19.17 -26.02
CA GLU A 683 22.74 -20.13 -25.85
C GLU A 683 22.78 -20.70 -24.43
N ALA A 684 22.50 -19.88 -23.42
CA ALA A 684 22.43 -20.31 -22.03
C ALA A 684 21.28 -21.31 -21.81
N THR A 685 20.08 -21.02 -22.32
CA THR A 685 18.93 -21.93 -22.26
C THR A 685 19.24 -23.26 -22.92
N ALA A 686 19.89 -23.25 -24.11
CA ALA A 686 20.25 -24.47 -24.81
C ALA A 686 21.20 -25.36 -24.00
N LYS A 687 22.17 -24.77 -23.28
CA LYS A 687 23.11 -25.52 -22.42
C LYS A 687 22.47 -26.04 -21.14
N LEU A 688 21.56 -25.27 -20.56
CA LEU A 688 20.94 -25.61 -19.27
C LEU A 688 19.77 -26.57 -19.40
N LYS A 689 19.18 -26.71 -20.59
CA LYS A 689 17.95 -27.47 -20.83
C LYS A 689 17.94 -28.85 -20.16
N ASP A 690 18.90 -29.71 -20.50
CA ASP A 690 18.94 -31.09 -20.01
C ASP A 690 19.17 -31.17 -18.49
N ALA A 691 19.93 -30.22 -17.92
CA ALA A 691 20.18 -30.15 -16.48
C ALA A 691 19.00 -29.59 -15.68
N LEU A 692 18.23 -28.66 -16.27
CA LEU A 692 16.99 -28.18 -15.67
C LEU A 692 15.92 -29.27 -15.68
N GLU A 693 15.88 -30.11 -16.72
CA GLU A 693 15.01 -31.28 -16.78
C GLU A 693 15.37 -32.35 -15.73
N SER A 694 16.66 -32.56 -15.45
CA SER A 694 17.09 -33.52 -14.42
C SER A 694 16.80 -33.07 -12.99
N ARG A 695 16.66 -31.75 -12.77
CA ARG A 695 16.41 -31.11 -11.46
C ARG A 695 17.48 -31.46 -10.39
N ASP A 696 18.65 -31.90 -10.82
CA ASP A 696 19.75 -32.26 -9.94
C ASP A 696 20.74 -31.10 -9.77
N LEU A 697 20.96 -30.71 -8.50
CA LEU A 697 21.88 -29.62 -8.14
C LEU A 697 23.28 -29.86 -8.69
N ALA A 698 23.79 -31.08 -8.61
CA ALA A 698 25.15 -31.39 -9.05
C ALA A 698 25.30 -31.22 -10.57
N THR A 699 24.32 -31.70 -11.34
CA THR A 699 24.28 -31.57 -12.80
C THR A 699 24.22 -30.10 -13.23
N ILE A 700 23.37 -29.28 -12.58
CA ILE A 700 23.29 -27.85 -12.87
C ILE A 700 24.61 -27.15 -12.52
N LEU A 701 25.18 -27.41 -11.34
CA LEU A 701 26.46 -26.84 -10.93
C LEU A 701 27.63 -27.22 -11.86
N GLN A 702 27.65 -28.44 -12.41
CA GLN A 702 28.68 -28.85 -13.36
C GLN A 702 28.74 -27.96 -14.61
N ILE A 703 27.59 -27.44 -15.06
CA ILE A 703 27.52 -26.49 -16.18
C ILE A 703 28.15 -25.14 -15.79
N PHE A 704 27.87 -24.64 -14.58
CA PHE A 704 28.48 -23.39 -14.06
C PHE A 704 29.99 -23.51 -13.84
N ILE A 705 30.48 -24.70 -13.47
CA ILE A 705 31.91 -24.99 -13.30
C ILE A 705 32.60 -25.22 -14.65
N GLY A 706 31.86 -25.62 -15.70
CA GLY A 706 32.37 -25.82 -17.05
C GLY A 706 33.01 -27.18 -17.31
N LYS A 707 32.52 -28.26 -16.68
CA LYS A 707 33.03 -29.64 -16.89
C LYS A 707 32.23 -30.48 -17.90
N ALA A 708 31.47 -29.85 -18.80
CA ALA A 708 30.62 -30.54 -19.77
C ALA A 708 31.30 -30.81 -21.15
N ASP A 709 32.62 -31.02 -21.18
CA ASP A 709 33.32 -31.60 -22.33
C ASP A 709 34.06 -32.87 -21.89
N VAL A 710 33.29 -33.93 -21.57
CA VAL A 710 33.80 -35.30 -21.67
C VAL A 710 32.88 -36.03 -22.64
N SER A 711 33.26 -35.97 -23.92
CA SER A 711 32.74 -36.86 -24.94
C SER A 711 32.83 -38.30 -24.44
N VAL A 712 31.67 -38.93 -24.22
CA VAL A 712 31.55 -40.36 -23.99
C VAL A 712 32.10 -41.07 -25.24
N PRO A 713 33.15 -41.91 -25.16
CA PRO A 713 33.60 -42.67 -26.31
C PRO A 713 32.51 -43.68 -26.67
N THR A 714 31.94 -43.54 -27.85
CA THR A 714 31.03 -44.50 -28.44
C THR A 714 31.82 -45.78 -28.71
N LEU A 715 31.72 -46.76 -27.80
CA LEU A 715 32.16 -48.12 -28.05
C LEU A 715 31.17 -48.77 -29.02
N ILE A 716 31.55 -48.79 -30.29
CA ILE A 716 30.95 -49.61 -31.33
C ILE A 716 31.13 -51.08 -30.92
N PRO A 717 30.07 -51.90 -30.83
CA PRO A 717 30.24 -53.35 -30.70
C PRO A 717 30.69 -53.90 -32.05
N ALA A 718 31.90 -54.42 -32.11
CA ALA A 718 32.34 -55.23 -33.24
C ALA A 718 31.55 -56.54 -33.24
N ALA A 719 30.98 -56.87 -34.40
CA ALA A 719 30.39 -58.17 -34.69
C ALA A 719 31.41 -59.30 -34.48
N ILE A 720 30.98 -60.38 -33.82
CA ILE A 720 30.88 -61.77 -34.31
C ILE A 720 29.78 -62.45 -33.50
#